data_AF-A0A3D4BKZ8-F1
#
_entry.id   AF-A0A3D4BKZ8-F1
#
_cell.length_a   1.000
_cell.length_b   1.000
_cell.length_c   1.000
_cell.angle_alpha   90.00
_cell.angle_beta   90.00
_cell.angle_gamma   90.00
#
_symmetry.space_group_name_H-M   'P 1'
#
loop_
_entity.id
_entity.type
_entity.pdbx_description
1 polymer ?
#
loop_
_entity_poly.entity_id
_entity_poly.type
_entity_poly.pdbx_seq_one_letter_code
_entity_poly.pdbx_strand_id
1 'polypeptide(L)'
;MQFMKKKQGFVKSLNLNPLIYRFLSLNLNSLFMKKLLLIITMFAFLNVANSQTLLHYFKFNNSTSNVAGTASFSGGNIGSYGIGMDVTNIGKRVVSGDNLICNLSNLPQGNAPRSFSIWSRFPANAATQYIFSYGTDAANQAFGISHGNNINLYGWSNDLILSNASALNTWYHYVCTYDGSTMKLYLNGTLLGSKVAALNTTGTNAYIGTAANSSLNSVNALVDELQIYSGALTQAQVTYLFTVGGPVISTPTITAISPAANGSSSATINYSLNANGGTTTSIVKYGTTPSSLTNQVTGFSANGSTTLPGTATLTGLVAGTVYYYKIEATNSMGTTSSTVENFINAQTPANGLVGYFGFENNFTSNNSVHSFTQSGWPFPEFNTGKYGTGVSFGASGYGTLDNDSMDAVFPTSSEFTVCFWQKAATPTVNFASSFEMFGSFYFRSYLPNGFNYFGLAYNSTSFTEKDANQYASFVNTWTHYTITMRIDPATNYRWFRAYVNGNLAGEYNMGFQYGFYKFIPRIILGGGTIGGNGQYSLNNAKKFTGVLDELYFYDRALTNNEILAVMSNGTGMLANADFITNKLQATIYPNPTSDNFSIEMENEVQSVEIYSIQGQKVLTSNSKDINVSNLSKGMYMVRIEDSNNAVSTQKLIIK
;
A
#
# COMPACT_ATOMS: atom_id res chain seq x y z
N MET A 1 -42.30 0.84 21.33
CA MET A 1 -42.46 -0.57 21.76
C MET A 1 -42.82 -1.54 20.62
N GLN A 2 -43.67 -1.15 19.65
CA GLN A 2 -43.97 -1.99 18.47
C GLN A 2 -42.80 -2.17 17.47
N PHE A 3 -41.83 -1.25 17.42
CA PHE A 3 -40.64 -1.37 16.58
C PHE A 3 -39.64 -2.45 17.07
N MET A 4 -39.62 -2.76 18.38
CA MET A 4 -38.76 -3.82 18.93
C MET A 4 -39.32 -5.24 18.70
N LYS A 5 -40.65 -5.39 18.68
CA LYS A 5 -41.30 -6.69 18.42
C LYS A 5 -41.13 -7.14 16.95
N LYS A 6 -41.08 -6.21 15.99
CA LYS A 6 -40.75 -6.53 14.59
C LYS A 6 -39.28 -6.98 14.39
N LYS A 7 -38.34 -6.48 15.20
CA LYS A 7 -36.92 -6.85 15.13
C LYS A 7 -36.65 -8.25 15.70
N GLN A 8 -37.34 -8.66 16.77
CA GLN A 8 -37.20 -10.01 17.32
C GLN A 8 -37.81 -11.10 16.42
N GLY A 9 -38.85 -10.78 15.64
CA GLY A 9 -39.43 -11.70 14.65
C GLY A 9 -38.51 -11.98 13.46
N PHE A 10 -37.76 -10.97 13.00
CA PHE A 10 -36.85 -11.09 11.85
C PHE A 10 -35.54 -11.82 12.19
N VAL A 11 -35.13 -11.82 13.46
CA VAL A 11 -33.91 -12.51 13.90
C VAL A 11 -34.14 -14.01 14.08
N LYS A 12 -35.36 -14.45 14.41
CA LYS A 12 -35.71 -15.88 14.55
C LYS A 12 -35.75 -16.67 13.22
N SER A 13 -35.77 -16.01 12.06
CA SER A 13 -35.73 -16.69 10.75
C SER A 13 -34.32 -16.97 10.22
N LEU A 14 -33.29 -16.52 10.95
CA LEU A 14 -31.89 -16.82 10.65
C LEU A 14 -31.45 -17.92 11.63
N ASN A 15 -31.29 -19.15 11.15
CA ASN A 15 -30.80 -20.32 11.90
C ASN A 15 -29.32 -20.12 12.34
N LEU A 16 -29.07 -19.15 13.21
CA LEU A 16 -27.75 -18.84 13.77
C LEU A 16 -27.58 -19.51 15.13
N ASN A 17 -26.34 -19.91 15.41
CA ASN A 17 -25.90 -20.59 16.62
C ASN A 17 -26.40 -19.87 17.91
N PRO A 18 -26.93 -20.58 18.92
CA PRO A 18 -27.45 -19.98 20.16
C PRO A 18 -26.44 -19.14 20.96
N LEU A 19 -25.13 -19.31 20.74
CA LEU A 19 -24.11 -18.42 21.31
C LEU A 19 -24.20 -16.98 20.75
N ILE A 20 -24.59 -16.81 19.48
CA ILE A 20 -24.66 -15.50 18.80
C ILE A 20 -25.83 -14.66 19.34
N TYR A 21 -26.92 -15.30 19.77
CA TYR A 21 -28.07 -14.64 20.39
C TYR A 21 -27.72 -13.93 21.71
N ARG A 22 -26.79 -14.49 22.49
CA ARG A 22 -26.35 -13.92 23.77
C ARG A 22 -25.44 -12.69 23.59
N PHE A 23 -24.78 -12.57 22.44
CA PHE A 23 -23.89 -11.45 22.10
C PHE A 23 -24.64 -10.22 21.55
N LEU A 24 -25.74 -10.42 20.82
CA LEU A 24 -26.54 -9.32 20.24
C LEU A 24 -27.40 -8.55 21.27
N SER A 25 -27.51 -9.06 22.50
CA SER A 25 -28.27 -8.43 23.59
C SER A 25 -27.41 -7.65 24.60
N LEU A 26 -26.09 -7.56 24.40
CA LEU A 26 -25.19 -6.85 25.32
C LEU A 26 -25.10 -5.36 24.98
N ASN A 27 -25.25 -4.52 26.00
CA ASN A 27 -25.18 -3.06 25.89
C ASN A 27 -23.70 -2.62 25.69
N LEU A 28 -23.39 -2.08 24.51
CA LEU A 28 -22.03 -1.92 23.95
C LEU A 28 -21.32 -0.61 24.37
N ASN A 29 -21.09 -0.40 25.67
CA ASN A 29 -20.50 0.85 26.17
C ASN A 29 -19.03 0.80 26.61
N SER A 30 -18.34 -0.36 26.58
CA SER A 30 -16.92 -0.41 26.98
C SER A 30 -15.96 -0.39 25.79
N LEU A 31 -14.93 0.46 25.88
CA LEU A 31 -13.83 0.57 24.91
C LEU A 31 -13.11 -0.79 24.69
N PHE A 32 -13.08 -1.62 25.72
CA PHE A 32 -12.55 -2.98 25.69
C PHE A 32 -13.33 -3.91 24.73
N MET A 33 -14.67 -3.85 24.76
CA MET A 33 -15.52 -4.64 23.86
C MET A 33 -15.45 -4.15 22.41
N LYS A 34 -15.25 -2.84 22.17
CA LYS A 34 -15.01 -2.30 20.81
C LYS A 34 -13.66 -2.76 20.24
N LYS A 35 -12.61 -2.81 21.06
CA LYS A 35 -11.30 -3.38 20.67
C LYS A 35 -11.37 -4.88 20.46
N LEU A 36 -12.11 -5.61 21.29
CA LEU A 36 -12.32 -7.05 21.11
C LEU A 36 -13.14 -7.35 19.85
N LEU A 37 -14.15 -6.54 19.54
CA LEU A 37 -14.91 -6.65 18.28
C LEU A 37 -14.02 -6.32 17.07
N LEU A 38 -13.15 -5.32 17.16
CA LEU A 38 -12.17 -4.97 16.12
C LEU A 38 -11.15 -6.10 15.89
N ILE A 39 -10.65 -6.72 16.96
CA ILE A 39 -9.74 -7.87 16.91
C ILE A 39 -10.46 -9.10 16.34
N ILE A 40 -11.72 -9.37 16.73
CA ILE A 40 -12.52 -10.47 16.17
C ILE A 40 -12.87 -10.21 14.70
N THR A 41 -13.12 -8.96 14.30
CA THR A 41 -13.28 -8.62 12.87
C THR A 41 -11.97 -8.74 12.10
N MET A 42 -10.82 -8.33 12.65
CA MET A 42 -9.52 -8.54 12.00
C MET A 42 -9.13 -10.02 11.90
N PHE A 43 -9.48 -10.85 12.89
CA PHE A 43 -9.31 -12.30 12.83
C PHE A 43 -10.29 -12.98 11.86
N ALA A 44 -11.49 -12.41 11.64
CA ALA A 44 -12.42 -12.89 10.61
C ALA A 44 -11.92 -12.61 9.18
N PHE A 45 -10.99 -11.67 9.00
CA PHE A 45 -10.33 -11.37 7.71
C PHE A 45 -8.98 -12.07 7.51
N LEU A 46 -8.48 -12.81 8.51
CA LEU A 46 -7.39 -13.78 8.37
C LEU A 46 -7.91 -15.15 7.95
N ASN A 47 -8.85 -15.18 7.01
CA ASN A 47 -8.94 -16.34 6.14
C ASN A 47 -7.89 -16.11 5.06
N VAL A 48 -6.83 -16.92 5.06
CA VAL A 48 -6.08 -17.17 3.82
C VAL A 48 -7.16 -17.44 2.79
N ALA A 49 -7.31 -16.54 1.83
CA ALA A 49 -8.28 -16.69 0.76
C ALA A 49 -7.92 -18.01 0.06
N ASN A 50 -8.62 -19.09 0.42
CA ASN A 50 -8.61 -20.30 -0.37
C ASN A 50 -9.30 -19.88 -1.68
N SER A 51 -8.49 -19.45 -2.65
CA SER A 51 -8.98 -19.03 -3.95
C SER A 51 -9.70 -20.22 -4.57
N GLN A 52 -11.04 -20.17 -4.61
CA GLN A 52 -11.91 -21.15 -5.26
C GLN A 52 -11.91 -20.89 -6.77
N THR A 53 -10.74 -20.94 -7.38
CA THR A 53 -10.55 -20.65 -8.80
C THR A 53 -11.20 -21.76 -9.63
N LEU A 54 -12.00 -21.38 -10.64
CA LEU A 54 -12.46 -22.30 -11.66
C LEU A 54 -11.25 -22.83 -12.45
N LEU A 55 -11.02 -24.14 -12.39
CA LEU A 55 -9.93 -24.80 -13.11
C LEU A 55 -10.38 -25.24 -14.50
N HIS A 56 -11.57 -25.84 -14.58
CA HIS A 56 -12.12 -26.36 -15.83
C HIS A 56 -13.63 -26.23 -15.86
N TYR A 57 -14.17 -25.98 -17.05
CA TYR A 57 -15.60 -25.92 -17.30
C TYR A 57 -15.92 -26.59 -18.63
N PHE A 58 -16.70 -27.67 -18.60
CA PHE A 58 -17.16 -28.42 -19.75
C PHE A 58 -18.68 -28.26 -19.88
N LYS A 59 -19.10 -27.59 -20.96
CA LYS A 59 -20.52 -27.36 -21.26
C LYS A 59 -21.22 -28.53 -21.93
N PHE A 60 -20.47 -29.48 -22.49
CA PHE A 60 -21.00 -30.63 -23.22
C PHE A 60 -21.97 -30.33 -24.40
N ASN A 61 -22.07 -29.07 -24.83
CA ASN A 61 -22.83 -28.62 -26.00
C ASN A 61 -22.19 -29.06 -27.32
N ASN A 62 -22.36 -30.34 -27.69
CA ASN A 62 -21.76 -30.98 -28.88
C ASN A 62 -20.23 -31.04 -28.86
N SER A 63 -19.61 -30.85 -27.71
CA SER A 63 -18.16 -30.89 -27.56
C SER A 63 -17.78 -31.52 -26.23
N THR A 64 -16.69 -32.29 -26.22
CA THR A 64 -16.05 -32.79 -25.00
C THR A 64 -14.91 -31.90 -24.52
N SER A 65 -14.65 -30.78 -25.20
CA SER A 65 -13.66 -29.79 -24.80
C SER A 65 -14.16 -28.88 -23.70
N ASN A 66 -13.25 -28.42 -22.83
CA ASN A 66 -13.56 -27.35 -21.90
C ASN A 66 -13.72 -26.01 -22.64
N VAL A 67 -14.38 -25.04 -22.01
CA VAL A 67 -14.65 -23.71 -22.57
C VAL A 67 -13.35 -22.96 -22.94
N ALA A 68 -12.26 -23.23 -22.23
CA ALA A 68 -10.95 -22.65 -22.52
C ALA A 68 -10.26 -23.28 -23.76
N GLY A 69 -10.76 -24.41 -24.28
CA GLY A 69 -10.15 -25.14 -25.40
C GLY A 69 -8.81 -25.82 -25.05
N THR A 70 -8.47 -25.94 -23.77
CA THR A 70 -7.18 -26.46 -23.30
C THR A 70 -7.20 -27.95 -22.94
N ALA A 71 -8.37 -28.54 -22.75
CA ALA A 71 -8.53 -29.93 -22.36
C ALA A 71 -9.80 -30.53 -22.97
N SER A 72 -9.77 -31.81 -23.34
CA SER A 72 -10.93 -32.52 -23.92
C SER A 72 -11.02 -33.95 -23.41
N PHE A 73 -12.23 -34.41 -23.08
CA PHE A 73 -12.45 -35.83 -22.82
C PHE A 73 -12.36 -36.64 -24.11
N SER A 74 -11.72 -37.80 -24.01
CA SER A 74 -11.54 -38.79 -25.08
C SER A 74 -11.81 -40.21 -24.55
N GLY A 75 -11.83 -41.23 -25.43
CA GLY A 75 -12.30 -42.57 -25.08
C GLY A 75 -13.84 -42.68 -25.12
N GLY A 76 -14.39 -43.90 -25.10
CA GLY A 76 -15.84 -44.15 -25.19
C GLY A 76 -16.54 -43.60 -26.46
N ASN A 77 -17.87 -43.54 -26.46
CA ASN A 77 -18.66 -42.96 -27.55
C ASN A 77 -18.74 -41.43 -27.45
N ILE A 78 -17.78 -40.73 -28.05
CA ILE A 78 -17.67 -39.25 -28.00
C ILE A 78 -18.83 -38.54 -28.74
N GLY A 79 -19.44 -39.17 -29.74
CA GLY A 79 -20.50 -38.56 -30.57
C GLY A 79 -21.95 -38.64 -30.04
N SER A 80 -22.20 -39.25 -28.89
CA SER A 80 -23.57 -39.38 -28.35
C SER A 80 -23.97 -38.20 -27.46
N TYR A 81 -25.06 -37.52 -27.81
CA TYR A 81 -25.63 -36.38 -27.08
C TYR A 81 -27.16 -36.55 -26.96
N GLY A 82 -27.77 -35.87 -25.99
CA GLY A 82 -29.22 -35.80 -25.81
C GLY A 82 -29.67 -34.39 -25.37
N ILE A 83 -30.95 -34.21 -25.07
CA ILE A 83 -31.45 -32.91 -24.57
C ILE A 83 -30.71 -32.54 -23.28
N GLY A 84 -30.09 -31.35 -23.26
CA GLY A 84 -29.31 -30.83 -22.13
C GLY A 84 -30.18 -30.42 -20.94
N MET A 85 -29.52 -29.87 -19.92
CA MET A 85 -30.22 -29.37 -18.72
C MET A 85 -31.01 -28.11 -19.02
N ASP A 86 -30.42 -27.19 -19.77
CA ASP A 86 -31.14 -26.10 -20.42
C ASP A 86 -31.73 -26.65 -21.72
N VAL A 87 -33.05 -26.62 -21.87
CA VAL A 87 -33.79 -27.26 -22.98
C VAL A 87 -33.41 -26.75 -24.37
N THR A 88 -32.61 -25.67 -24.45
CA THR A 88 -32.03 -25.11 -25.66
C THR A 88 -30.66 -25.69 -26.03
N ASN A 89 -30.05 -26.47 -25.13
CA ASN A 89 -28.72 -27.05 -25.23
C ASN A 89 -28.76 -28.59 -25.31
N ILE A 90 -27.60 -29.20 -25.53
CA ILE A 90 -27.46 -30.66 -25.58
C ILE A 90 -26.46 -31.13 -24.53
N GLY A 91 -26.85 -32.15 -23.76
CA GLY A 91 -26.02 -32.78 -22.75
C GLY A 91 -25.25 -33.96 -23.33
N LYS A 92 -24.10 -34.28 -22.73
CA LYS A 92 -23.33 -35.45 -23.12
C LYS A 92 -24.06 -36.71 -22.67
N ARG A 93 -24.38 -37.60 -23.61
CA ARG A 93 -24.90 -38.93 -23.29
C ARG A 93 -23.75 -39.86 -23.01
N VAL A 94 -23.83 -40.55 -21.86
CA VAL A 94 -22.83 -41.52 -21.39
C VAL A 94 -23.56 -42.82 -21.09
N VAL A 95 -23.19 -43.88 -21.79
CA VAL A 95 -23.80 -45.22 -21.64
C VAL A 95 -22.81 -46.23 -21.08
N SER A 96 -23.31 -47.40 -20.68
CA SER A 96 -22.49 -48.44 -20.10
C SER A 96 -21.38 -48.86 -21.07
N GLY A 97 -20.13 -48.79 -20.63
CA GLY A 97 -18.95 -49.05 -21.46
C GLY A 97 -18.28 -47.79 -22.02
N ASP A 98 -18.90 -46.60 -21.91
CA ASP A 98 -18.24 -45.34 -22.21
C ASP A 98 -17.27 -44.98 -21.08
N ASN A 99 -15.97 -45.03 -21.37
CA ASN A 99 -14.91 -44.56 -20.48
C ASN A 99 -14.33 -43.26 -21.04
N LEU A 100 -14.92 -42.14 -20.63
CA LEU A 100 -14.43 -40.81 -21.02
C LEU A 100 -13.31 -40.40 -20.05
N ILE A 101 -12.12 -40.13 -20.59
CA ILE A 101 -10.93 -39.76 -19.84
C ILE A 101 -10.38 -38.42 -20.36
N CYS A 102 -10.01 -37.54 -19.44
CA CYS A 102 -9.29 -36.30 -19.74
C CYS A 102 -8.12 -36.12 -18.78
N ASN A 103 -6.92 -35.86 -19.30
CA ASN A 103 -5.79 -35.48 -18.47
C ASN A 103 -5.89 -33.99 -18.09
N LEU A 104 -6.02 -33.71 -16.81
CA LEU A 104 -6.15 -32.38 -16.22
C LEU A 104 -5.00 -32.18 -15.21
N SER A 105 -3.88 -31.64 -15.67
CA SER A 105 -2.63 -31.55 -14.90
C SER A 105 -2.71 -30.68 -13.64
N ASN A 106 -3.69 -29.77 -13.56
CA ASN A 106 -3.88 -28.83 -12.45
C ASN A 106 -4.96 -29.26 -11.43
N LEU A 107 -5.40 -30.52 -11.44
CA LEU A 107 -6.37 -31.02 -10.44
C LEU A 107 -5.78 -31.01 -9.03
N PRO A 108 -6.52 -30.58 -7.99
CA PRO A 108 -6.03 -30.58 -6.61
C PRO A 108 -5.71 -31.99 -6.11
N GLN A 109 -4.51 -32.18 -5.55
CA GLN A 109 -3.97 -33.46 -5.06
C GLN A 109 -3.92 -33.50 -3.53
N GLY A 110 -3.60 -34.67 -2.96
CA GLY A 110 -3.42 -34.88 -1.53
C GLY A 110 -4.64 -34.46 -0.73
N ASN A 111 -4.43 -33.65 0.31
CA ASN A 111 -5.46 -33.08 1.17
C ASN A 111 -5.87 -31.64 0.81
N ALA A 112 -5.48 -31.10 -0.36
CA ALA A 112 -5.86 -29.74 -0.77
C ALA A 112 -7.39 -29.48 -0.75
N PRO A 113 -7.89 -28.26 -0.58
CA PRO A 113 -9.30 -27.99 -0.80
C PRO A 113 -9.69 -28.19 -2.28
N ARG A 114 -10.93 -28.61 -2.58
CA ARG A 114 -11.45 -28.77 -3.95
C ARG A 114 -12.95 -28.88 -4.03
N SER A 115 -13.50 -28.62 -5.22
CA SER A 115 -14.90 -28.94 -5.53
C SER A 115 -15.09 -29.31 -6.98
N PHE A 116 -16.17 -30.02 -7.27
CA PHE A 116 -16.74 -30.04 -8.62
C PHE A 116 -18.26 -29.94 -8.55
N SER A 117 -18.86 -29.41 -9.62
CA SER A 117 -20.29 -29.45 -9.86
C SER A 117 -20.58 -30.14 -11.19
N ILE A 118 -21.67 -30.88 -11.26
CA ILE A 118 -22.13 -31.50 -12.50
C ILE A 118 -23.64 -31.68 -12.47
N TRP A 119 -24.29 -31.44 -13.60
CA TRP A 119 -25.68 -31.80 -13.80
C TRP A 119 -25.77 -33.22 -14.34
N SER A 120 -26.70 -34.02 -13.83
CA SER A 120 -26.92 -35.37 -14.35
C SER A 120 -28.39 -35.78 -14.37
N ARG A 121 -28.78 -36.52 -15.40
CA ARG A 121 -30.12 -37.09 -15.57
C ARG A 121 -30.02 -38.57 -15.92
N PHE A 122 -30.79 -39.40 -15.21
CA PHE A 122 -30.75 -40.86 -15.34
C PHE A 122 -32.04 -41.39 -15.97
N PRO A 123 -32.00 -42.07 -17.13
CA PRO A 123 -33.18 -42.62 -17.78
C PRO A 123 -33.61 -43.99 -17.23
N ALA A 124 -32.74 -44.69 -16.50
CA ALA A 124 -33.01 -46.02 -15.95
C ALA A 124 -32.32 -46.23 -14.59
N ASN A 125 -32.88 -47.15 -13.80
CA ASN A 125 -32.30 -47.58 -12.53
C ASN A 125 -31.12 -48.52 -12.78
N ALA A 126 -30.05 -48.35 -12.00
CA ALA A 126 -28.93 -49.28 -11.92
C ALA A 126 -28.35 -49.23 -10.50
N ALA A 127 -27.71 -50.32 -10.06
CA ALA A 127 -27.25 -50.48 -8.68
C ALA A 127 -26.26 -49.39 -8.24
N THR A 128 -25.27 -49.08 -9.10
CA THR A 128 -24.32 -47.99 -8.94
C THR A 128 -23.99 -47.43 -10.31
N GLN A 129 -23.94 -46.10 -10.44
CA GLN A 129 -23.61 -45.39 -11.67
C GLN A 129 -22.56 -44.32 -11.40
N TYR A 130 -21.37 -44.45 -11.96
CA TYR A 130 -20.27 -43.49 -11.75
C TYR A 130 -20.41 -42.30 -12.69
N ILE A 131 -20.57 -41.10 -12.12
CA ILE A 131 -20.85 -39.90 -12.92
C ILE A 131 -19.54 -39.22 -13.29
N PHE A 132 -18.80 -38.77 -12.29
CA PHE A 132 -17.55 -38.05 -12.43
C PHE A 132 -16.60 -38.43 -11.29
N SER A 133 -15.32 -38.60 -11.62
CA SER A 133 -14.28 -38.75 -10.61
C SER A 133 -12.88 -38.44 -11.14
N TYR A 134 -11.94 -38.27 -10.22
CA TYR A 134 -10.52 -38.41 -10.53
C TYR A 134 -9.82 -39.06 -9.34
N GLY A 135 -8.61 -39.58 -9.57
CA GLY A 135 -7.83 -40.25 -8.55
C GLY A 135 -7.41 -41.67 -8.95
N THR A 136 -7.19 -42.53 -7.95
CA THR A 136 -6.95 -43.97 -8.12
C THR A 136 -7.98 -44.83 -7.37
N ASP A 137 -7.96 -46.13 -7.64
CA ASP A 137 -8.74 -47.17 -6.97
C ASP A 137 -8.13 -47.63 -5.62
N ALA A 138 -7.39 -46.73 -4.96
CA ALA A 138 -6.83 -46.97 -3.64
C ALA A 138 -7.56 -46.16 -2.56
N ALA A 139 -7.51 -46.67 -1.32
CA ALA A 139 -8.14 -46.03 -0.17
C ALA A 139 -7.72 -44.56 -0.04
N ASN A 140 -8.70 -43.66 -0.01
CA ASN A 140 -8.58 -42.19 0.15
C ASN A 140 -7.99 -41.45 -1.05
N GLN A 141 -7.65 -42.16 -2.12
CA GLN A 141 -6.95 -41.62 -3.29
C GLN A 141 -7.88 -41.18 -4.42
N ALA A 142 -9.19 -41.31 -4.26
CA ALA A 142 -10.21 -40.83 -5.20
C ALA A 142 -10.96 -39.58 -4.68
N PHE A 143 -11.54 -38.83 -5.61
CA PHE A 143 -12.61 -37.87 -5.33
C PHE A 143 -13.63 -37.96 -6.45
N GLY A 144 -14.80 -38.51 -6.15
CA GLY A 144 -15.81 -38.79 -7.17
C GLY A 144 -17.22 -38.96 -6.62
N ILE A 145 -18.20 -38.99 -7.51
CA ILE A 145 -19.60 -39.23 -7.17
C ILE A 145 -20.20 -40.38 -7.99
N SER A 146 -20.96 -41.23 -7.30
CA SER A 146 -21.81 -42.24 -7.92
C SER A 146 -23.26 -42.10 -7.47
N HIS A 147 -24.17 -42.56 -8.33
CA HIS A 147 -25.62 -42.52 -8.15
C HIS A 147 -26.22 -43.90 -8.41
N GLY A 148 -27.13 -44.35 -7.54
CA GLY A 148 -27.79 -45.65 -7.67
C GLY A 148 -28.85 -45.77 -6.59
N ASN A 149 -28.86 -46.89 -5.86
CA ASN A 149 -29.70 -47.00 -4.65
C ASN A 149 -29.30 -45.96 -3.58
N ASN A 150 -28.02 -45.60 -3.55
CA ASN A 150 -27.46 -44.53 -2.75
C ASN A 150 -26.76 -43.50 -3.65
N ILE A 151 -26.61 -42.28 -3.16
CA ILE A 151 -25.67 -41.30 -3.71
C ILE A 151 -24.40 -41.37 -2.86
N ASN A 152 -23.27 -41.68 -3.49
CA ASN A 152 -21.99 -41.81 -2.80
C ASN A 152 -21.03 -40.73 -3.27
N LEU A 153 -20.59 -39.86 -2.36
CA LEU A 153 -19.38 -39.07 -2.55
C LEU A 153 -18.22 -39.90 -2.02
N TYR A 154 -17.41 -40.45 -2.92
CA TYR A 154 -16.44 -41.49 -2.60
C TYR A 154 -15.00 -41.02 -2.65
N GLY A 155 -14.23 -41.58 -1.73
CA GLY A 155 -12.78 -41.58 -1.70
C GLY A 155 -12.22 -43.01 -1.76
N TRP A 156 -13.00 -43.95 -2.30
CA TRP A 156 -12.75 -45.40 -2.38
C TRP A 156 -12.92 -46.19 -1.08
N SER A 157 -12.58 -45.62 0.07
CA SER A 157 -12.75 -46.29 1.38
C SER A 157 -13.38 -45.41 2.46
N ASN A 158 -13.41 -44.10 2.25
CA ASN A 158 -13.96 -43.13 3.21
C ASN A 158 -15.21 -42.44 2.66
N ASP A 159 -16.17 -43.22 2.17
CA ASP A 159 -17.26 -42.68 1.38
C ASP A 159 -18.36 -42.04 2.25
N LEU A 160 -18.93 -40.94 1.78
CA LEU A 160 -20.17 -40.37 2.29
C LEU A 160 -21.32 -41.00 1.49
N ILE A 161 -22.06 -41.89 2.13
CA ILE A 161 -23.17 -42.66 1.54
C ILE A 161 -24.48 -42.05 2.04
N LEU A 162 -25.34 -41.62 1.12
CA LEU A 162 -26.63 -41.00 1.43
C LEU A 162 -27.74 -41.72 0.66
N SER A 163 -28.90 -41.88 1.30
CA SER A 163 -30.08 -42.49 0.66
C SER A 163 -30.49 -41.70 -0.57
N ASN A 164 -30.77 -42.38 -1.68
CA ASN A 164 -31.26 -41.75 -2.90
C ASN A 164 -32.78 -41.78 -2.97
N ALA A 165 -33.40 -40.62 -3.19
CA ALA A 165 -34.84 -40.48 -3.46
C ALA A 165 -35.12 -39.84 -4.84
N SER A 166 -34.11 -39.79 -5.71
CA SER A 166 -34.18 -39.13 -7.01
C SER A 166 -35.09 -39.88 -7.98
N ALA A 167 -35.95 -39.15 -8.69
CA ALA A 167 -36.80 -39.69 -9.74
C ALA A 167 -36.02 -39.86 -11.05
N LEU A 168 -36.41 -40.87 -11.84
CA LEU A 168 -35.86 -41.05 -13.18
C LEU A 168 -36.23 -39.87 -14.10
N ASN A 169 -35.44 -39.68 -15.14
CA ASN A 169 -35.62 -38.66 -16.18
C ASN A 169 -35.67 -37.20 -15.68
N THR A 170 -35.18 -36.96 -14.46
CA THR A 170 -35.07 -35.62 -13.87
C THR A 170 -33.61 -35.20 -13.81
N TRP A 171 -33.35 -33.92 -14.12
CA TRP A 171 -32.03 -33.32 -13.98
C TRP A 171 -31.76 -32.98 -12.51
N TYR A 172 -30.60 -33.41 -12.02
CA TYR A 172 -30.13 -33.11 -10.68
C TYR A 172 -28.77 -32.43 -10.74
N HIS A 173 -28.62 -31.39 -9.92
CA HIS A 173 -27.35 -30.68 -9.77
C HIS A 173 -26.59 -31.23 -8.56
N TYR A 174 -25.48 -31.90 -8.82
CA TYR A 174 -24.59 -32.43 -7.79
C TYR A 174 -23.44 -31.47 -7.59
N VAL A 175 -23.17 -31.09 -6.34
CA VAL A 175 -21.92 -30.40 -5.98
C VAL A 175 -21.23 -31.17 -4.88
N CYS A 176 -19.97 -31.52 -5.11
CA CYS A 176 -19.12 -32.19 -4.13
C CYS A 176 -18.00 -31.25 -3.71
N THR A 177 -17.82 -31.04 -2.42
CA THR A 177 -16.75 -30.18 -1.88
C THR A 177 -15.92 -30.94 -0.85
N TYR A 178 -14.61 -30.69 -0.83
CA TYR A 178 -13.71 -31.14 0.23
C TYR A 178 -12.83 -29.98 0.69
N ASP A 179 -12.89 -29.64 1.97
CA ASP A 179 -12.16 -28.49 2.54
C ASP A 179 -10.77 -28.83 3.08
N GLY A 180 -10.30 -30.05 2.83
CA GLY A 180 -9.07 -30.60 3.39
C GLY A 180 -9.28 -31.49 4.61
N SER A 181 -10.50 -31.51 5.16
CA SER A 181 -10.87 -32.35 6.30
C SER A 181 -12.26 -32.98 6.18
N THR A 182 -13.18 -32.31 5.49
CA THR A 182 -14.60 -32.65 5.46
C THR A 182 -15.10 -32.67 4.02
N MET A 183 -15.71 -33.79 3.63
CA MET A 183 -16.47 -33.92 2.41
C MET A 183 -17.91 -33.45 2.64
N LYS A 184 -18.47 -32.74 1.66
CA LYS A 184 -19.89 -32.38 1.63
C LYS A 184 -20.46 -32.65 0.25
N LEU A 185 -21.68 -33.17 0.23
CA LEU A 185 -22.46 -33.42 -0.97
C LEU A 185 -23.72 -32.55 -0.92
N TYR A 186 -23.93 -31.77 -1.97
CA TYR A 186 -25.10 -30.94 -2.17
C TYR A 186 -25.90 -31.46 -3.36
N LEU A 187 -27.23 -31.42 -3.23
CA LEU A 187 -28.18 -31.76 -4.28
C LEU A 187 -29.11 -30.56 -4.51
N ASN A 188 -29.21 -30.09 -5.75
CA ASN A 188 -30.07 -28.97 -6.15
C ASN A 188 -29.88 -27.72 -5.28
N GLY A 189 -28.61 -27.36 -5.04
CA GLY A 189 -28.25 -26.20 -4.26
C GLY A 189 -28.32 -26.39 -2.74
N THR A 190 -28.79 -27.53 -2.22
CA THR A 190 -28.96 -27.78 -0.77
C THR A 190 -28.00 -28.83 -0.25
N LEU A 191 -27.50 -28.67 0.99
CA LEU A 191 -26.61 -29.66 1.61
C LEU A 191 -27.37 -30.96 1.90
N LEU A 192 -26.97 -32.05 1.26
CA LEU A 192 -27.55 -33.38 1.47
C LEU A 192 -26.87 -34.11 2.63
N GLY A 193 -25.56 -33.94 2.79
CA GLY A 193 -24.81 -34.56 3.88
C GLY A 193 -23.33 -34.19 3.91
N SER A 194 -22.67 -34.56 5.00
CA SER A 194 -21.24 -34.31 5.22
C SER A 194 -20.56 -35.43 5.99
N LYS A 195 -19.27 -35.63 5.76
CA LYS A 195 -18.43 -36.60 6.48
C LYS A 195 -17.01 -36.09 6.64
N VAL A 196 -16.44 -36.22 7.83
CA VAL A 196 -15.00 -36.02 8.05
C VAL A 196 -14.25 -37.17 7.38
N ALA A 197 -13.29 -36.84 6.53
CA ALA A 197 -12.49 -37.80 5.77
C ALA A 197 -11.08 -37.24 5.57
N ALA A 198 -10.07 -38.10 5.67
CA ALA A 198 -8.68 -37.72 5.41
C ALA A 198 -8.28 -38.17 3.99
N LEU A 199 -8.70 -37.42 2.97
CA LEU A 199 -8.37 -37.74 1.59
C LEU A 199 -6.89 -37.43 1.29
N ASN A 200 -6.27 -38.31 0.50
CA ASN A 200 -4.93 -38.15 -0.06
C ASN A 200 -4.96 -38.36 -1.60
N THR A 201 -5.98 -37.79 -2.24
CA THR A 201 -6.30 -37.95 -3.67
C THR A 201 -5.06 -37.82 -4.56
N THR A 202 -4.83 -38.77 -5.46
CA THR A 202 -3.67 -38.74 -6.37
C THR A 202 -4.06 -39.11 -7.79
N GLY A 203 -3.55 -38.40 -8.78
CA GLY A 203 -3.82 -38.62 -10.20
C GLY A 203 -4.43 -37.40 -10.88
N THR A 204 -4.09 -37.23 -12.16
CA THR A 204 -4.51 -36.09 -12.99
C THR A 204 -5.54 -36.45 -14.04
N ASN A 205 -5.90 -37.73 -14.17
CA ASN A 205 -6.95 -38.15 -15.09
C ASN A 205 -8.33 -37.96 -14.43
N ALA A 206 -9.17 -37.17 -15.07
CA ALA A 206 -10.60 -37.10 -14.80
C ALA A 206 -11.35 -38.11 -15.65
N TYR A 207 -12.38 -38.71 -15.05
CA TYR A 207 -13.16 -39.80 -15.60
C TYR A 207 -14.65 -39.42 -15.58
N ILE A 208 -15.36 -39.71 -16.66
CA ILE A 208 -16.83 -39.70 -16.73
C ILE A 208 -17.31 -41.07 -17.18
N GLY A 209 -18.29 -41.62 -16.48
CA GLY A 209 -18.88 -42.94 -16.76
C GLY A 209 -18.13 -44.14 -16.19
N THR A 210 -17.03 -43.91 -15.49
CA THR A 210 -16.27 -44.92 -14.75
C THR A 210 -15.75 -44.39 -13.42
N ALA A 211 -15.48 -45.31 -12.49
CA ALA A 211 -14.83 -44.96 -11.24
C ALA A 211 -13.32 -44.73 -11.44
N ALA A 212 -12.71 -43.93 -10.57
CA ALA A 212 -11.34 -43.46 -10.69
C ALA A 212 -10.34 -44.60 -10.90
N ASN A 213 -9.61 -44.56 -12.02
CA ASN A 213 -8.63 -45.57 -12.43
C ASN A 213 -9.08 -47.03 -12.28
N SER A 214 -10.34 -47.33 -12.61
CA SER A 214 -10.91 -48.66 -12.41
C SER A 214 -11.55 -49.22 -13.69
N SER A 215 -11.85 -50.51 -13.67
CA SER A 215 -12.67 -51.17 -14.70
C SER A 215 -14.17 -51.13 -14.38
N LEU A 216 -14.59 -50.37 -13.36
CA LEU A 216 -15.98 -50.30 -12.91
C LEU A 216 -16.79 -49.33 -13.79
N ASN A 217 -17.15 -49.80 -14.99
CA ASN A 217 -17.84 -49.04 -16.01
C ASN A 217 -19.35 -49.28 -15.92
N SER A 218 -20.06 -48.42 -15.20
CA SER A 218 -21.52 -48.47 -15.17
C SER A 218 -22.03 -47.04 -15.07
N VAL A 219 -22.59 -46.54 -16.16
CA VAL A 219 -23.41 -45.33 -16.13
C VAL A 219 -24.38 -45.40 -17.29
N ASN A 220 -25.61 -44.98 -17.06
CA ASN A 220 -26.52 -44.61 -18.12
C ASN A 220 -27.09 -43.25 -17.71
N ALA A 221 -26.47 -42.19 -18.21
CA ALA A 221 -26.83 -40.83 -17.82
C ALA A 221 -26.62 -39.84 -18.96
N LEU A 222 -27.33 -38.73 -18.87
CA LEU A 222 -26.94 -37.48 -19.50
C LEU A 222 -26.18 -36.67 -18.45
N VAL A 223 -25.04 -36.10 -18.84
CA VAL A 223 -24.27 -35.18 -18.00
C VAL A 223 -24.10 -33.84 -18.70
N ASP A 224 -24.08 -32.78 -17.91
CA ASP A 224 -23.99 -31.42 -18.41
C ASP A 224 -23.24 -30.51 -17.42
N GLU A 225 -22.69 -29.40 -17.91
CA GLU A 225 -22.18 -28.31 -17.08
C GLU A 225 -21.17 -28.74 -15.98
N LEU A 226 -20.19 -29.59 -16.31
CA LEU A 226 -19.14 -30.01 -15.37
C LEU A 226 -18.19 -28.83 -15.10
N GLN A 227 -18.06 -28.43 -13.84
CA GLN A 227 -17.13 -27.41 -13.41
C GLN A 227 -16.25 -27.94 -12.27
N ILE A 228 -14.95 -27.63 -12.30
CA ILE A 228 -13.98 -28.10 -11.32
C ILE A 228 -13.27 -26.89 -10.72
N TYR A 229 -13.14 -26.86 -9.39
CA TYR A 229 -12.61 -25.72 -8.63
C TYR A 229 -11.43 -26.14 -7.73
N SER A 230 -10.45 -25.24 -7.58
CA SER A 230 -9.28 -25.43 -6.72
C SER A 230 -9.56 -25.28 -5.21
N GLY A 231 -10.83 -25.10 -4.81
CA GLY A 231 -11.21 -24.89 -3.43
C GLY A 231 -12.60 -25.42 -3.10
N ALA A 232 -12.90 -25.57 -1.81
CA ALA A 232 -14.22 -25.96 -1.33
C ALA A 232 -15.22 -24.80 -1.51
N LEU A 233 -16.29 -25.02 -2.28
CA LEU A 233 -17.34 -24.02 -2.49
C LEU A 233 -18.18 -23.83 -1.23
N THR A 234 -18.61 -22.59 -1.01
CA THR A 234 -19.55 -22.23 0.06
C THR A 234 -20.99 -22.55 -0.32
N GLN A 235 -21.88 -22.66 0.67
CA GLN A 235 -23.32 -22.85 0.45
C GLN A 235 -23.93 -21.78 -0.48
N ALA A 236 -23.51 -20.52 -0.36
CA ALA A 236 -24.00 -19.44 -1.22
C ALA A 236 -23.58 -19.65 -2.68
N GLN A 237 -22.33 -20.04 -2.92
CA GLN A 237 -21.82 -20.33 -4.26
C GLN A 237 -22.49 -21.59 -4.85
N VAL A 238 -22.72 -22.62 -4.05
CA VAL A 238 -23.49 -23.81 -4.45
C VAL A 238 -24.92 -23.45 -4.86
N THR A 239 -25.56 -22.55 -4.12
CA THR A 239 -26.91 -22.05 -4.44
C THR A 239 -26.90 -21.24 -5.74
N TYR A 240 -25.87 -20.42 -5.95
CA TYR A 240 -25.67 -19.67 -7.19
C TYR A 240 -25.54 -20.60 -8.40
N LEU A 241 -24.68 -21.63 -8.31
CA LEU A 241 -24.51 -22.61 -9.39
C LEU A 241 -25.82 -23.31 -9.78
N PHE A 242 -26.67 -23.59 -8.80
CA PHE A 242 -27.97 -24.23 -9.05
C PHE A 242 -29.01 -23.28 -9.68
N THR A 243 -29.06 -22.03 -9.24
CA THR A 243 -30.14 -21.09 -9.61
C THR A 243 -29.83 -20.25 -10.85
N VAL A 244 -28.57 -19.86 -11.04
CA VAL A 244 -28.13 -19.00 -12.15
C VAL A 244 -27.46 -19.81 -13.26
N GLY A 245 -26.71 -20.85 -12.90
CA GLY A 245 -25.87 -21.59 -13.84
C GLY A 245 -24.57 -20.85 -14.21
N GLY A 246 -23.61 -21.57 -14.79
CA GLY A 246 -22.29 -21.02 -15.16
C GLY A 246 -21.27 -20.96 -14.00
N PRO A 247 -20.03 -20.52 -14.24
CA PRO A 247 -18.96 -20.60 -13.24
C PRO A 247 -19.23 -19.75 -11.99
N VAL A 248 -18.74 -20.21 -10.83
CA VAL A 248 -18.77 -19.42 -9.60
C VAL A 248 -17.95 -18.14 -9.79
N ILE A 249 -18.60 -17.01 -9.54
CA ILE A 249 -17.99 -15.70 -9.42
C ILE A 249 -17.78 -15.37 -7.94
N SER A 250 -16.76 -14.58 -7.61
CA SER A 250 -16.54 -14.08 -6.25
C SER A 250 -16.48 -12.56 -6.24
N THR A 251 -16.46 -11.93 -5.06
CA THR A 251 -16.25 -10.49 -4.96
C THR A 251 -14.92 -10.10 -5.61
N PRO A 252 -14.78 -8.90 -6.18
CA PRO A 252 -13.57 -8.50 -6.88
C PRO A 252 -12.34 -8.48 -5.95
N THR A 253 -11.13 -8.55 -6.51
CA THR A 253 -9.90 -8.28 -5.75
C THR A 253 -9.23 -7.00 -6.23
N ILE A 254 -8.64 -6.26 -5.28
CA ILE A 254 -7.90 -5.02 -5.52
C ILE A 254 -6.45 -5.24 -5.08
N THR A 255 -5.49 -4.93 -5.94
CA THR A 255 -4.05 -5.07 -5.66
C THR A 255 -3.24 -3.94 -6.29
N ALA A 256 -1.92 -3.90 -6.01
CA ALA A 256 -0.96 -2.98 -6.63
C ALA A 256 -1.36 -1.49 -6.56
N ILE A 257 -1.79 -1.05 -5.37
CA ILE A 257 -2.25 0.32 -5.14
C ILE A 257 -1.05 1.25 -5.03
N SER A 258 -1.03 2.34 -5.79
CA SER A 258 -0.05 3.41 -5.64
C SER A 258 -0.59 4.79 -6.06
N PRO A 259 -0.46 5.82 -5.21
CA PRO A 259 -0.85 7.18 -5.56
C PRO A 259 0.29 7.93 -6.25
N ALA A 260 -0.06 8.90 -7.12
CA ALA A 260 0.87 9.84 -7.74
C ALA A 260 0.21 11.22 -7.82
N ALA A 261 0.77 12.24 -7.17
CA ALA A 261 0.29 13.61 -7.33
C ALA A 261 0.61 14.12 -8.74
N ASN A 262 -0.35 14.79 -9.39
CA ASN A 262 -0.17 15.43 -10.69
C ASN A 262 -0.50 16.93 -10.57
N GLY A 263 0.49 17.71 -10.17
CA GLY A 263 0.32 19.16 -10.06
C GLY A 263 -0.44 19.62 -8.81
N SER A 264 -0.98 20.85 -8.84
CA SER A 264 -1.55 21.54 -7.65
C SER A 264 -2.87 20.99 -7.19
N SER A 265 -3.62 20.41 -8.13
CA SER A 265 -5.05 20.19 -7.97
C SER A 265 -5.50 18.80 -8.40
N SER A 266 -4.58 17.88 -8.68
CA SER A 266 -4.96 16.53 -9.07
C SER A 266 -3.95 15.46 -8.65
N ALA A 267 -4.41 14.21 -8.55
CA ALA A 267 -3.57 13.05 -8.29
C ALA A 267 -4.16 11.82 -8.99
N THR A 268 -3.32 10.91 -9.45
CA THR A 268 -3.71 9.63 -10.03
C THR A 268 -3.51 8.52 -9.00
N ILE A 269 -4.54 7.72 -8.77
CA ILE A 269 -4.45 6.47 -8.00
C ILE A 269 -4.35 5.33 -9.01
N ASN A 270 -3.23 4.62 -9.00
CA ASN A 270 -3.02 3.41 -9.78
C ASN A 270 -3.41 2.20 -8.93
N TYR A 271 -4.09 1.22 -9.53
CA TYR A 271 -4.46 -0.04 -8.87
C TYR A 271 -4.81 -1.10 -9.92
N SER A 272 -4.81 -2.36 -9.52
CA SER A 272 -5.22 -3.49 -10.35
C SER A 272 -6.50 -4.12 -9.83
N LEU A 273 -7.37 -4.55 -10.74
CA LEU A 273 -8.62 -5.25 -10.45
C LEU A 273 -8.62 -6.64 -11.07
N ASN A 274 -9.02 -7.64 -10.30
CA ASN A 274 -9.55 -8.88 -10.85
C ASN A 274 -11.05 -8.94 -10.59
N ALA A 275 -11.82 -9.09 -11.67
CA ALA A 275 -13.27 -9.15 -11.62
C ALA A 275 -13.79 -10.49 -11.05
N ASN A 276 -12.91 -11.48 -10.92
CA ASN A 276 -13.18 -12.84 -10.46
C ASN A 276 -14.40 -13.46 -11.14
N GLY A 277 -14.46 -13.28 -12.47
CA GLY A 277 -15.49 -13.79 -13.36
C GLY A 277 -16.74 -12.91 -13.48
N GLY A 278 -16.94 -11.92 -12.60
CA GLY A 278 -18.09 -11.01 -12.63
C GLY A 278 -17.72 -9.61 -13.13
N THR A 279 -18.57 -9.01 -13.99
CA THR A 279 -18.39 -7.60 -14.40
C THR A 279 -18.29 -6.69 -13.18
N THR A 280 -17.20 -5.95 -13.09
CA THR A 280 -16.81 -5.18 -11.91
C THR A 280 -16.60 -3.71 -12.27
N THR A 281 -17.17 -2.82 -11.48
CA THR A 281 -16.87 -1.37 -11.52
C THR A 281 -16.13 -0.96 -10.26
N SER A 282 -15.35 0.11 -10.30
CA SER A 282 -14.68 0.66 -9.12
C SER A 282 -14.92 2.14 -8.91
N ILE A 283 -14.79 2.59 -7.66
CA ILE A 283 -14.75 3.99 -7.27
C ILE A 283 -13.59 4.22 -6.32
N VAL A 284 -13.02 5.43 -6.34
CA VAL A 284 -12.04 5.87 -5.34
C VAL A 284 -12.69 6.94 -4.47
N LYS A 285 -12.79 6.65 -3.17
CA LYS A 285 -13.25 7.62 -2.16
C LYS A 285 -12.04 8.29 -1.52
N TYR A 286 -12.12 9.59 -1.29
CA TYR A 286 -11.01 10.37 -0.73
C TYR A 286 -11.47 11.54 0.15
N GLY A 287 -10.58 12.04 1.00
CA GLY A 287 -10.82 13.15 1.92
C GLY A 287 -9.57 13.54 2.69
N THR A 288 -9.65 14.56 3.53
CA THR A 288 -8.51 15.04 4.34
C THR A 288 -8.42 14.38 5.72
N THR A 289 -9.33 13.44 6.02
CA THR A 289 -9.30 12.65 7.27
C THR A 289 -9.53 11.16 6.97
N PRO A 290 -8.86 10.24 7.69
CA PRO A 290 -8.96 8.81 7.40
C PRO A 290 -10.33 8.21 7.76
N SER A 291 -11.07 8.84 8.67
CA SER A 291 -12.39 8.41 9.12
C SER A 291 -13.56 8.98 8.30
N SER A 292 -13.30 9.96 7.43
CA SER A 292 -14.33 10.65 6.63
C SER A 292 -13.84 10.94 5.21
N LEU A 293 -14.15 10.01 4.30
CA LEU A 293 -13.86 10.10 2.86
C LEU A 293 -15.12 10.55 2.11
N THR A 294 -15.37 11.86 2.11
CA THR A 294 -16.62 12.45 1.60
C THR A 294 -16.63 12.68 0.10
N ASN A 295 -15.46 12.70 -0.56
CA ASN A 295 -15.35 12.87 -1.99
C ASN A 295 -15.19 11.51 -2.68
N GLN A 296 -15.59 11.41 -3.95
CA GLN A 296 -15.40 10.20 -4.75
C GLN A 296 -15.21 10.50 -6.23
N VAL A 297 -14.45 9.66 -6.91
CA VAL A 297 -14.34 9.62 -8.38
C VAL A 297 -14.60 8.21 -8.89
N THR A 298 -15.14 8.11 -10.10
CA THR A 298 -15.30 6.83 -10.79
C THR A 298 -13.93 6.30 -11.22
N GLY A 299 -13.70 5.02 -10.93
CA GLY A 299 -12.53 4.29 -11.38
C GLY A 299 -12.80 3.50 -12.66
N PHE A 300 -11.84 2.66 -13.06
CA PHE A 300 -12.02 1.80 -14.23
C PHE A 300 -12.87 0.55 -13.91
N SER A 301 -13.34 -0.13 -14.97
CA SER A 301 -14.11 -1.37 -14.89
C SER A 301 -13.30 -2.55 -15.41
N ALA A 302 -13.56 -3.74 -14.88
CA ALA A 302 -12.91 -4.98 -15.26
C ALA A 302 -13.94 -6.10 -15.45
N ASN A 303 -13.60 -7.11 -16.25
CA ASN A 303 -14.42 -8.28 -16.51
C ASN A 303 -13.56 -9.55 -16.56
N GLY A 304 -14.20 -10.72 -16.43
CA GLY A 304 -13.51 -12.00 -16.45
C GLY A 304 -12.63 -12.23 -15.21
N SER A 305 -11.63 -13.10 -15.35
CA SER A 305 -10.79 -13.57 -14.22
C SER A 305 -9.33 -13.15 -14.32
N THR A 306 -9.01 -12.22 -15.23
CA THR A 306 -7.66 -11.66 -15.39
C THR A 306 -7.51 -10.39 -14.57
N THR A 307 -6.36 -10.25 -13.89
CA THR A 307 -6.01 -9.01 -13.22
C THR A 307 -5.63 -7.94 -14.25
N LEU A 308 -6.33 -6.82 -14.25
CA LEU A 308 -6.11 -5.69 -15.16
C LEU A 308 -5.63 -4.46 -14.37
N PRO A 309 -4.53 -3.81 -14.77
CA PRO A 309 -4.11 -2.54 -14.20
C PRO A 309 -4.97 -1.39 -14.76
N GLY A 310 -5.20 -0.38 -13.94
CA GLY A 310 -5.86 0.84 -14.35
C GLY A 310 -5.68 1.96 -13.33
N THR A 311 -6.35 3.08 -13.58
CA THR A 311 -6.16 4.30 -12.79
C THR A 311 -7.47 5.04 -12.54
N ALA A 312 -7.46 5.92 -11.54
CA ALA A 312 -8.49 6.92 -11.31
C ALA A 312 -7.84 8.26 -10.94
N THR A 313 -8.29 9.35 -11.55
CA THR A 313 -7.73 10.69 -11.30
C THR A 313 -8.64 11.49 -10.36
N LEU A 314 -8.08 11.88 -9.22
CA LEU A 314 -8.65 12.84 -8.28
C LEU A 314 -8.38 14.25 -8.79
N THR A 315 -9.35 15.16 -8.69
CA THR A 315 -9.22 16.58 -9.08
C THR A 315 -9.72 17.50 -7.96
N GLY A 316 -9.46 18.80 -8.08
CA GLY A 316 -9.83 19.81 -7.08
C GLY A 316 -9.06 19.70 -5.77
N LEU A 317 -7.86 19.09 -5.81
CA LEU A 317 -7.02 18.95 -4.62
C LEU A 317 -6.37 20.29 -4.23
N VAL A 318 -5.95 20.37 -2.98
CA VAL A 318 -5.23 21.52 -2.44
C VAL A 318 -3.76 21.14 -2.28
N ALA A 319 -2.85 22.00 -2.74
CA ALA A 319 -1.42 21.75 -2.65
C ALA A 319 -0.96 21.63 -1.19
N GLY A 320 0.03 20.75 -0.94
CA GLY A 320 0.61 20.51 0.39
C GLY A 320 -0.33 19.82 1.39
N THR A 321 -1.52 19.42 0.96
CA THR A 321 -2.53 18.77 1.82
C THR A 321 -2.39 17.25 1.78
N VAL A 322 -2.50 16.61 2.95
CA VAL A 322 -2.60 15.15 3.06
C VAL A 322 -4.01 14.72 2.66
N TYR A 323 -4.10 13.79 1.71
CA TYR A 323 -5.35 13.14 1.33
C TYR A 323 -5.30 11.66 1.69
N TYR A 324 -6.36 11.20 2.33
CA TYR A 324 -6.64 9.80 2.57
C TYR A 324 -7.56 9.28 1.48
N TYR A 325 -7.39 8.02 1.07
CA TYR A 325 -8.23 7.40 0.05
C TYR A 325 -8.44 5.91 0.28
N LYS A 326 -9.47 5.37 -0.35
CA LYS A 326 -9.70 3.92 -0.49
C LYS A 326 -10.38 3.61 -1.82
N ILE A 327 -10.17 2.42 -2.33
CA ILE A 327 -10.84 1.90 -3.53
C ILE A 327 -11.97 0.96 -3.09
N GLU A 328 -13.15 1.10 -3.70
CA GLU A 328 -14.26 0.15 -3.59
C GLU A 328 -14.53 -0.44 -4.98
N ALA A 329 -14.44 -1.76 -5.11
CA ALA A 329 -14.74 -2.50 -6.34
C ALA A 329 -15.97 -3.38 -6.12
N THR A 330 -16.95 -3.30 -7.01
CA THR A 330 -18.26 -3.96 -6.85
C THR A 330 -18.62 -4.79 -8.08
N ASN A 331 -19.09 -6.02 -7.85
CA ASN A 331 -19.78 -6.84 -8.82
C ASN A 331 -21.09 -7.41 -8.22
N SER A 332 -21.76 -8.31 -8.93
CA SER A 332 -23.03 -8.92 -8.46
C SER A 332 -22.90 -9.74 -7.17
N MET A 333 -21.68 -10.12 -6.77
CA MET A 333 -21.43 -10.85 -5.52
C MET A 333 -21.16 -9.93 -4.33
N GLY A 334 -20.92 -8.63 -4.57
CA GLY A 334 -20.72 -7.64 -3.52
C GLY A 334 -19.54 -6.71 -3.77
N THR A 335 -19.18 -5.96 -2.73
CA THR A 335 -18.14 -4.92 -2.77
C THR A 335 -16.92 -5.33 -1.95
N THR A 336 -15.74 -5.25 -2.56
CA THR A 336 -14.44 -5.33 -1.87
C THR A 336 -13.90 -3.91 -1.66
N SER A 337 -13.37 -3.63 -0.48
CA SER A 337 -12.70 -2.36 -0.17
C SER A 337 -11.21 -2.58 0.06
N SER A 338 -10.37 -1.67 -0.42
CA SER A 338 -8.97 -1.59 0.01
C SER A 338 -8.88 -1.07 1.45
N THR A 339 -7.69 -1.19 2.05
CA THR A 339 -7.33 -0.39 3.22
C THR A 339 -7.37 1.11 2.90
N VAL A 340 -7.54 1.93 3.93
CA VAL A 340 -7.39 3.38 3.80
C VAL A 340 -5.90 3.70 3.75
N GLU A 341 -5.46 4.31 2.66
CA GLU A 341 -4.10 4.78 2.43
C GLU A 341 -4.07 6.31 2.39
N ASN A 342 -2.89 6.91 2.30
CA ASN A 342 -2.74 8.36 2.21
C ASN A 342 -1.61 8.77 1.27
N PHE A 343 -1.70 10.00 0.75
CA PHE A 343 -0.64 10.67 0.01
C PHE A 343 -0.65 12.17 0.32
N ILE A 344 0.47 12.84 0.08
CA ILE A 344 0.55 14.30 0.12
C ILE A 344 0.41 14.81 -1.31
N ASN A 345 -0.51 15.73 -1.55
CA ASN A 345 -0.61 16.44 -2.83
C ASN A 345 0.50 17.52 -2.93
N ALA A 346 1.75 17.08 -2.95
CA ALA A 346 2.93 17.92 -2.83
C ALA A 346 3.28 18.61 -4.16
N GLN A 347 3.59 19.90 -4.09
CA GLN A 347 4.09 20.71 -5.22
C GLN A 347 5.20 21.65 -4.78
N THR A 348 6.13 21.92 -5.70
CA THR A 348 7.03 23.07 -5.64
C THR A 348 6.18 24.35 -5.48
N PRO A 349 6.32 25.10 -4.38
CA PRO A 349 5.50 26.30 -4.16
C PRO A 349 5.78 27.38 -5.21
N ALA A 350 4.75 28.10 -5.64
CA ALA A 350 4.92 29.26 -6.52
C ALA A 350 4.97 30.58 -5.73
N ASN A 351 4.35 30.63 -4.54
CA ASN A 351 4.32 31.82 -3.72
C ASN A 351 5.71 32.11 -3.12
N GLY A 352 6.19 33.32 -3.37
CA GLY A 352 7.51 33.76 -2.92
C GLY A 352 8.68 33.20 -3.73
N LEU A 353 8.45 32.51 -4.85
CA LEU A 353 9.54 32.07 -5.74
C LEU A 353 10.16 33.27 -6.44
N VAL A 354 11.43 33.53 -6.15
CA VAL A 354 12.22 34.63 -6.73
C VAL A 354 12.87 34.21 -8.04
N GLY A 355 13.46 33.01 -8.05
CA GLY A 355 14.13 32.47 -9.22
C GLY A 355 14.29 30.96 -9.11
N TYR A 356 13.99 30.28 -10.21
CA TYR A 356 14.18 28.85 -10.41
C TYR A 356 15.09 28.63 -11.63
N PHE A 357 16.14 27.86 -11.44
CA PHE A 357 17.14 27.51 -12.45
C PHE A 357 17.24 25.99 -12.57
N GLY A 358 16.65 25.46 -13.65
CA GLY A 358 16.78 24.04 -14.01
C GLY A 358 18.06 23.72 -14.77
N PHE A 359 18.87 24.72 -15.15
CA PHE A 359 20.14 24.55 -15.88
C PHE A 359 20.10 23.73 -17.17
N GLU A 360 18.94 23.71 -17.84
CA GLU A 360 18.69 23.03 -19.11
C GLU A 360 19.42 23.71 -20.30
N ASN A 361 20.74 23.58 -20.31
CA ASN A 361 21.69 24.20 -21.25
C ASN A 361 21.62 25.74 -21.30
N ASN A 362 21.17 26.36 -20.21
CA ASN A 362 21.13 27.81 -20.06
C ASN A 362 21.27 28.23 -18.59
N PHE A 363 21.59 29.50 -18.35
CA PHE A 363 21.74 30.10 -17.02
C PHE A 363 20.58 31.02 -16.63
N THR A 364 19.47 30.98 -17.38
CA THR A 364 18.32 31.85 -17.15
C THR A 364 17.39 31.23 -16.12
N SER A 365 16.79 32.07 -15.27
CA SER A 365 15.76 31.61 -14.34
C SER A 365 14.37 31.71 -14.96
N ASN A 366 13.37 31.10 -14.32
CA ASN A 366 11.94 31.30 -14.65
C ASN A 366 11.51 32.79 -14.64
N ASN A 367 12.25 33.63 -13.92
CA ASN A 367 12.19 35.08 -14.01
C ASN A 367 13.47 35.59 -14.70
N SER A 368 13.38 35.93 -15.98
CA SER A 368 14.56 36.27 -16.81
C SER A 368 15.37 37.46 -16.28
N VAL A 369 14.79 38.31 -15.42
CA VAL A 369 15.50 39.40 -14.71
C VAL A 369 16.65 38.83 -13.88
N HIS A 370 16.49 37.63 -13.33
CA HIS A 370 17.46 37.00 -12.45
C HIS A 370 18.23 35.89 -13.16
N SER A 371 19.02 36.24 -14.18
CA SER A 371 19.87 35.28 -14.88
C SER A 371 21.28 35.26 -14.29
N PHE A 372 21.94 34.09 -14.29
CA PHE A 372 23.35 34.01 -13.91
C PHE A 372 24.25 34.36 -15.10
N THR A 373 25.40 34.94 -14.80
CA THR A 373 26.46 35.24 -15.77
C THR A 373 27.74 34.50 -15.40
N GLN A 374 28.52 34.08 -16.40
CA GLN A 374 29.78 33.38 -16.14
C GLN A 374 30.89 34.36 -15.77
N SER A 375 31.71 33.98 -14.79
CA SER A 375 32.87 34.75 -14.31
C SER A 375 34.05 33.83 -14.00
N GLY A 376 35.28 34.31 -14.13
CA GLY A 376 36.49 33.48 -13.97
C GLY A 376 36.72 32.47 -15.11
N TRP A 377 37.84 31.76 -15.10
CA TRP A 377 38.19 30.77 -16.13
C TRP A 377 38.75 29.48 -15.51
N PRO A 378 38.51 28.29 -16.09
CA PRO A 378 37.61 28.00 -17.21
C PRO A 378 36.14 28.18 -16.81
N PHE A 379 35.28 28.53 -17.77
CA PHE A 379 33.87 28.76 -17.49
C PHE A 379 33.14 27.47 -17.09
N PRO A 380 32.11 27.56 -16.22
CA PRO A 380 31.24 26.42 -15.92
C PRO A 380 30.54 25.90 -17.19
N GLU A 381 30.42 24.58 -17.31
CA GLU A 381 29.83 23.89 -18.47
C GLU A 381 28.54 23.17 -18.08
N PHE A 382 27.79 22.64 -19.05
CA PHE A 382 26.62 21.80 -18.77
C PHE A 382 26.97 20.32 -18.87
N ASN A 383 26.56 19.53 -17.87
CA ASN A 383 26.72 18.07 -17.83
C ASN A 383 25.40 17.42 -17.38
N THR A 384 25.37 16.09 -17.25
CA THR A 384 24.19 15.37 -16.74
C THR A 384 23.79 15.86 -15.34
N GLY A 385 22.57 16.38 -15.23
CA GLY A 385 21.94 16.81 -13.98
C GLY A 385 21.31 15.68 -13.18
N LYS A 386 20.64 16.04 -12.09
CA LYS A 386 19.72 15.17 -11.36
C LYS A 386 18.47 14.93 -12.22
N TYR A 387 17.99 15.97 -12.89
CA TYR A 387 16.96 15.93 -13.91
C TYR A 387 17.52 16.69 -15.13
N GLY A 388 17.48 16.09 -16.32
CA GLY A 388 18.00 16.76 -17.52
C GLY A 388 19.50 17.12 -17.44
N THR A 389 19.83 18.38 -17.73
CA THR A 389 21.20 18.91 -17.64
C THR A 389 21.39 19.84 -16.45
N GLY A 390 22.55 19.73 -15.80
CA GLY A 390 22.95 20.57 -14.66
C GLY A 390 24.21 21.37 -14.99
N VAL A 391 24.52 22.38 -14.16
CA VAL A 391 25.75 23.17 -14.28
C VAL A 391 26.91 22.49 -13.57
N SER A 392 28.02 22.33 -14.27
CA SER A 392 29.22 21.63 -13.85
C SER A 392 30.39 22.59 -13.65
N PHE A 393 31.05 22.45 -12.50
CA PHE A 393 32.23 23.20 -12.13
C PHE A 393 33.45 22.26 -12.12
N GLY A 394 34.49 22.61 -12.89
CA GLY A 394 35.68 21.79 -13.10
C GLY A 394 36.65 21.78 -11.91
N ALA A 395 37.64 20.88 -11.97
CA ALA A 395 38.69 20.77 -10.95
C ALA A 395 39.82 21.81 -11.12
N SER A 396 39.98 22.34 -12.33
CA SER A 396 40.97 23.36 -12.70
C SER A 396 40.33 24.75 -12.80
N GLY A 397 41.10 25.78 -12.41
CA GLY A 397 40.68 27.19 -12.42
C GLY A 397 39.60 27.56 -11.40
N TYR A 398 38.88 28.65 -11.66
CA TYR A 398 37.98 29.33 -10.72
C TYR A 398 36.75 29.92 -11.41
N GLY A 399 36.25 29.21 -12.44
CA GLY A 399 34.98 29.55 -13.07
C GLY A 399 33.82 29.49 -12.08
N THR A 400 32.97 30.51 -12.11
CA THR A 400 31.81 30.69 -11.25
C THR A 400 30.63 31.22 -12.05
N LEU A 401 29.45 31.17 -11.44
CA LEU A 401 28.28 31.88 -11.92
C LEU A 401 27.92 33.00 -10.94
N ASP A 402 27.73 34.21 -11.45
CA ASP A 402 27.43 35.41 -10.68
C ASP A 402 26.03 35.96 -11.00
N ASN A 403 25.30 36.38 -9.97
CA ASN A 403 24.06 37.15 -10.08
C ASN A 403 24.07 38.33 -9.09
N ASP A 404 23.81 39.54 -9.57
CA ASP A 404 23.69 40.77 -8.76
C ASP A 404 22.26 41.32 -8.71
N SER A 405 21.39 40.89 -9.61
CA SER A 405 19.99 41.31 -9.70
C SER A 405 19.12 40.96 -8.47
N MET A 406 19.53 39.99 -7.66
CA MET A 406 18.76 39.52 -6.51
C MET A 406 19.07 40.25 -5.19
N ASP A 407 19.98 41.23 -5.19
CA ASP A 407 20.39 41.93 -3.95
C ASP A 407 19.22 42.59 -3.22
N ALA A 408 18.40 43.36 -3.93
CA ALA A 408 17.25 44.05 -3.33
C ALA A 408 16.12 43.09 -2.89
N VAL A 409 16.08 41.87 -3.43
CA VAL A 409 15.03 40.87 -3.12
C VAL A 409 15.26 40.20 -1.77
N PHE A 410 16.51 40.15 -1.30
CA PHE A 410 16.86 39.57 -0.02
C PHE A 410 17.39 40.64 0.96
N PRO A 411 16.53 41.48 1.57
CA PRO A 411 16.95 42.35 2.66
C PRO A 411 17.61 41.58 3.80
N THR A 412 18.55 42.21 4.51
CA THR A 412 19.29 41.57 5.63
C THR A 412 18.39 41.04 6.75
N SER A 413 17.17 41.58 6.85
CA SER A 413 16.16 41.24 7.84
C SER A 413 15.01 40.39 7.31
N SER A 414 15.02 39.92 6.06
CA SER A 414 13.93 39.11 5.52
C SER A 414 14.07 37.62 5.85
N GLU A 415 12.97 36.88 5.70
CA GLU A 415 13.02 35.44 5.53
C GLU A 415 13.51 35.11 4.12
N PHE A 416 14.03 33.90 3.92
CA PHE A 416 14.31 33.35 2.60
C PHE A 416 14.55 31.85 2.66
N THR A 417 14.51 31.19 1.50
CA THR A 417 14.92 29.79 1.33
C THR A 417 15.74 29.61 0.07
N VAL A 418 16.78 28.79 0.14
CA VAL A 418 17.54 28.31 -1.02
C VAL A 418 17.48 26.79 -1.05
N CYS A 419 17.06 26.21 -2.18
CA CYS A 419 17.01 24.75 -2.40
C CYS A 419 17.81 24.40 -3.64
N PHE A 420 18.56 23.30 -3.63
CA PHE A 420 19.26 22.81 -4.81
C PHE A 420 19.63 21.34 -4.69
N TRP A 421 19.76 20.69 -5.84
CA TRP A 421 20.44 19.40 -5.96
C TRP A 421 21.93 19.62 -6.21
N GLN A 422 22.77 18.83 -5.55
CA GLN A 422 24.21 18.84 -5.72
C GLN A 422 24.78 17.43 -5.83
N LYS A 423 25.72 17.25 -6.75
CA LYS A 423 26.63 16.10 -6.80
C LYS A 423 28.07 16.60 -6.74
N ALA A 424 28.62 16.66 -5.53
CA ALA A 424 29.98 17.16 -5.30
C ALA A 424 31.03 16.07 -5.47
N ALA A 425 32.15 16.40 -6.12
CA ALA A 425 33.35 15.57 -6.06
C ALA A 425 34.02 15.72 -4.68
N THR A 426 35.03 14.89 -4.41
CA THR A 426 35.90 15.12 -3.24
C THR A 426 36.50 16.53 -3.37
N PRO A 427 36.36 17.41 -2.37
CA PRO A 427 36.95 18.73 -2.45
C PRO A 427 38.46 18.62 -2.66
N THR A 428 39.04 19.59 -3.36
CA THR A 428 40.51 19.70 -3.55
C THR A 428 41.11 20.87 -2.75
N VAL A 429 40.26 21.65 -2.07
CA VAL A 429 40.61 22.81 -1.25
C VAL A 429 39.76 22.83 0.02
N ASN A 430 40.29 23.44 1.09
CA ASN A 430 39.67 23.42 2.41
C ASN A 430 38.35 24.20 2.53
N PHE A 431 37.97 24.99 1.53
CA PHE A 431 36.79 25.85 1.61
C PHE A 431 35.92 25.82 0.34
N ALA A 432 35.87 24.66 -0.32
CA ALA A 432 35.14 24.48 -1.58
C ALA A 432 33.66 24.86 -1.41
N SER A 433 33.24 25.99 -1.99
CA SER A 433 31.91 26.56 -1.77
C SER A 433 31.07 26.38 -3.03
N SER A 434 30.05 25.53 -2.98
CA SER A 434 29.15 25.36 -4.11
C SER A 434 28.27 26.58 -4.32
N PHE A 435 27.99 27.30 -3.22
CA PHE A 435 27.16 28.48 -3.20
C PHE A 435 27.66 29.47 -2.13
N GLU A 436 27.73 30.76 -2.47
CA GLU A 436 28.02 31.88 -1.55
C GLU A 436 27.13 33.09 -1.92
N MET A 437 26.11 33.36 -1.10
CA MET A 437 25.24 34.54 -1.17
C MET A 437 25.86 35.70 -0.39
N PHE A 438 26.02 36.83 -1.06
CA PHE A 438 26.44 38.12 -0.51
C PHE A 438 27.79 38.09 0.21
N GLY A 439 28.65 37.12 -0.10
CA GLY A 439 29.91 36.88 0.60
C GLY A 439 29.76 36.41 2.05
N SER A 440 28.54 36.10 2.48
CA SER A 440 28.18 35.89 3.88
C SER A 440 27.56 34.54 4.12
N PHE A 441 26.55 34.19 3.32
CA PHE A 441 25.77 32.98 3.49
C PHE A 441 26.26 31.92 2.50
N TYR A 442 26.79 30.81 2.99
CA TYR A 442 27.48 29.83 2.14
C TYR A 442 27.12 28.39 2.46
N PHE A 443 27.29 27.54 1.45
CA PHE A 443 27.36 26.09 1.58
C PHE A 443 28.74 25.62 1.12
N ARG A 444 29.48 24.95 2.00
CA ARG A 444 30.91 24.70 1.83
C ARG A 444 31.32 23.31 2.26
N SER A 445 32.23 22.69 1.51
CA SER A 445 32.87 21.42 1.82
C SER A 445 34.31 21.61 2.31
N TYR A 446 34.71 20.89 3.36
CA TYR A 446 36.08 20.86 3.89
C TYR A 446 36.85 19.59 3.51
N LEU A 447 38.18 19.70 3.37
CA LEU A 447 39.06 18.53 3.16
C LEU A 447 39.26 17.75 4.47
N PRO A 448 39.70 16.47 4.37
CA PRO A 448 39.78 15.64 3.16
C PRO A 448 38.49 14.85 2.88
N ASN A 449 37.54 14.85 3.83
CA ASN A 449 36.41 13.91 3.84
C ASN A 449 35.13 14.46 3.20
N GLY A 450 35.10 15.74 2.81
CA GLY A 450 33.94 16.36 2.17
C GLY A 450 32.78 16.66 3.13
N PHE A 451 33.09 16.96 4.40
CA PHE A 451 32.07 17.44 5.34
C PHE A 451 31.49 18.75 4.84
N ASN A 452 30.16 18.82 4.74
CA ASN A 452 29.48 20.01 4.27
C ASN A 452 28.97 20.83 5.43
N TYR A 453 29.18 22.13 5.36
CA TYR A 453 28.77 23.09 6.35
C TYR A 453 27.96 24.18 5.68
N PHE A 454 27.04 24.72 6.46
CA PHE A 454 26.31 25.91 6.12
C PHE A 454 26.65 26.98 7.16
N GLY A 455 26.92 28.18 6.68
CA GLY A 455 27.32 29.28 7.55
C GLY A 455 26.77 30.60 7.08
N LEU A 456 26.70 31.56 8.01
CA LEU A 456 26.31 32.93 7.71
C LEU A 456 27.11 33.92 8.58
N ALA A 457 27.39 35.10 8.06
CA ALA A 457 27.88 36.20 8.86
C ALA A 457 26.72 37.10 9.30
N TYR A 458 26.69 37.49 10.57
CA TYR A 458 25.67 38.40 11.11
C TYR A 458 26.20 39.81 11.39
N ASN A 459 27.51 40.01 11.31
CA ASN A 459 28.15 41.32 11.18
C ASN A 459 29.50 41.18 10.43
N SER A 460 30.27 42.25 10.33
CA SER A 460 31.53 42.29 9.58
C SER A 460 32.67 41.43 10.16
N THR A 461 32.55 40.95 11.40
CA THR A 461 33.60 40.18 12.10
C THR A 461 33.12 38.86 12.71
N SER A 462 31.81 38.64 12.76
CA SER A 462 31.20 37.52 13.47
C SER A 462 30.33 36.69 12.55
N PHE A 463 30.56 35.37 12.56
CA PHE A 463 29.83 34.40 11.77
C PHE A 463 29.47 33.17 12.61
N THR A 464 28.49 32.41 12.13
CA THR A 464 28.08 31.13 12.68
C THR A 464 28.17 30.08 11.58
N GLU A 465 28.59 28.87 11.94
CA GLU A 465 28.69 27.74 11.03
C GLU A 465 28.13 26.50 11.72
N LYS A 466 27.43 25.67 10.96
CA LYS A 466 26.85 24.42 11.42
C LYS A 466 27.13 23.32 10.41
N ASP A 467 27.39 22.12 10.93
CA ASP A 467 27.60 20.93 10.12
C ASP A 467 26.26 20.49 9.51
N ALA A 468 26.20 20.39 8.18
CA ALA A 468 25.04 19.86 7.45
C ALA A 468 25.01 18.33 7.45
N ASN A 469 26.13 17.66 7.78
CA ASN A 469 26.34 16.24 7.57
C ASN A 469 26.95 15.59 8.82
N GLN A 470 26.30 15.73 9.99
CA GLN A 470 26.84 15.29 11.29
C GLN A 470 27.46 13.88 11.29
N TYR A 471 27.09 12.96 10.37
CA TYR A 471 27.62 11.59 10.33
C TYR A 471 27.82 10.93 8.93
N ALA A 472 27.76 11.63 7.78
CA ALA A 472 27.89 10.99 6.45
C ALA A 472 28.56 11.82 5.34
N SER A 473 29.47 11.21 4.57
CA SER A 473 30.07 11.81 3.36
C SER A 473 29.20 11.48 2.14
N PHE A 474 28.67 12.50 1.46
CA PHE A 474 27.83 12.36 0.25
C PHE A 474 28.58 12.65 -1.06
N VAL A 475 29.90 12.43 -1.05
CA VAL A 475 30.74 12.62 -2.24
C VAL A 475 30.21 11.75 -3.39
N ASN A 476 30.16 12.34 -4.59
CA ASN A 476 29.68 11.76 -5.83
C ASN A 476 28.24 11.21 -5.79
N THR A 477 27.42 11.67 -4.84
CA THR A 477 26.01 11.28 -4.72
C THR A 477 25.12 12.51 -4.87
N TRP A 478 24.05 12.40 -5.66
CA TRP A 478 23.03 13.45 -5.75
C TRP A 478 22.37 13.63 -4.38
N THR A 479 22.50 14.82 -3.83
CA THR A 479 21.96 15.18 -2.52
C THR A 479 21.21 16.50 -2.64
N HIS A 480 20.00 16.55 -2.07
CA HIS A 480 19.21 17.77 -2.03
C HIS A 480 19.53 18.53 -0.76
N TYR A 481 19.90 19.80 -0.90
CA TYR A 481 20.15 20.70 0.20
C TYR A 481 19.08 21.79 0.23
N THR A 482 18.65 22.15 1.43
CA THR A 482 17.79 23.33 1.62
C THR A 482 18.24 24.10 2.82
N ILE A 483 18.27 25.42 2.71
CA ILE A 483 18.61 26.30 3.80
C ILE A 483 17.54 27.38 3.92
N THR A 484 17.02 27.57 5.12
CA THR A 484 15.97 28.56 5.41
C THR A 484 16.47 29.58 6.44
N MET A 485 16.21 30.85 6.19
CA MET A 485 16.15 31.89 7.22
C MET A 485 14.67 32.13 7.54
N ARG A 486 14.25 31.78 8.75
CA ARG A 486 12.87 31.96 9.21
C ARG A 486 12.82 32.90 10.41
N ILE A 487 11.73 33.64 10.54
CA ILE A 487 11.43 34.49 11.68
C ILE A 487 10.30 33.80 12.44
N ASP A 488 10.57 33.50 13.70
CA ASP A 488 9.56 32.93 14.59
C ASP A 488 8.50 34.00 14.90
N PRO A 489 7.20 33.77 14.60
CA PRO A 489 6.18 34.80 14.76
C PRO A 489 5.87 35.13 16.23
N ALA A 490 6.17 34.22 17.17
CA ALA A 490 5.88 34.43 18.59
C ALA A 490 7.02 35.18 19.30
N THR A 491 8.27 34.88 18.94
CA THR A 491 9.46 35.42 19.61
C THR A 491 10.20 36.46 18.79
N ASN A 492 9.88 36.60 17.50
CA ASN A 492 10.63 37.37 16.50
C ASN A 492 12.10 36.91 16.37
N TYR A 493 12.41 35.70 16.82
CA TYR A 493 13.75 35.13 16.73
C TYR A 493 14.01 34.62 15.32
N ARG A 494 15.22 34.86 14.84
CA ARG A 494 15.66 34.35 13.55
C ARG A 494 16.30 32.99 13.72
N TRP A 495 15.79 32.04 12.95
CA TRP A 495 16.32 30.70 12.90
C TRP A 495 16.90 30.43 11.53
N PHE A 496 18.12 29.93 11.56
CA PHE A 496 18.84 29.48 10.40
C PHE A 496 18.85 27.96 10.42
N ARG A 497 18.26 27.31 9.41
CA ARG A 497 18.08 25.85 9.36
C ARG A 497 18.59 25.29 8.06
N ALA A 498 19.24 24.13 8.13
CA ALA A 498 19.61 23.35 6.96
C ALA A 498 18.95 21.98 6.97
N TYR A 499 18.56 21.55 5.78
CA TYR A 499 17.94 20.27 5.52
C TYR A 499 18.75 19.51 4.48
N VAL A 500 18.93 18.21 4.70
CA VAL A 500 19.58 17.28 3.78
C VAL A 500 18.59 16.20 3.39
N ASN A 501 18.32 16.07 2.09
CA ASN A 501 17.29 15.18 1.55
C ASN A 501 15.94 15.32 2.27
N GLY A 502 15.54 16.57 2.55
CA GLY A 502 14.28 16.91 3.21
C GLY A 502 14.24 16.71 4.73
N ASN A 503 15.32 16.23 5.35
CA ASN A 503 15.41 16.06 6.80
C ASN A 503 16.19 17.21 7.43
N LEU A 504 15.72 17.75 8.56
CA LEU A 504 16.45 18.78 9.31
C LEU A 504 17.80 18.22 9.78
N ALA A 505 18.88 18.81 9.30
CA ALA A 505 20.25 18.38 9.61
C ALA A 505 20.90 19.25 10.68
N GLY A 506 20.50 20.51 10.79
CA GLY A 506 20.98 21.42 11.83
C GLY A 506 20.23 22.73 11.85
N GLU A 507 20.24 23.39 13.00
CA GLU A 507 19.71 24.73 13.16
C GLU A 507 20.53 25.60 14.11
N TYR A 508 20.36 26.91 13.97
CA TYR A 508 20.97 27.91 14.83
C TYR A 508 19.98 29.05 15.09
N ASN A 509 19.79 29.37 16.36
CA ASN A 509 19.00 30.51 16.80
C ASN A 509 19.90 31.74 16.87
N MET A 510 19.60 32.75 16.05
CA MET A 510 20.32 34.02 16.01
C MET A 510 19.74 35.08 16.95
N GLY A 511 18.62 34.79 17.63
CA GLY A 511 17.88 35.76 18.41
C GLY A 511 17.16 36.81 17.55
N PHE A 512 16.75 37.92 18.17
CA PHE A 512 15.90 38.94 17.56
C PHE A 512 16.66 40.13 16.95
N GLN A 513 17.90 40.38 17.36
CA GLN A 513 18.64 41.60 16.99
C GLN A 513 19.38 41.52 15.65
N TYR A 514 19.64 40.31 15.13
CA TYR A 514 20.63 40.12 14.07
C TYR A 514 20.00 39.65 12.76
N GLY A 515 20.14 40.45 11.70
CA GLY A 515 19.99 39.99 10.32
C GLY A 515 21.26 39.30 9.80
N PHE A 516 21.26 38.83 8.56
CA PHE A 516 22.50 38.44 7.91
C PHE A 516 23.23 39.67 7.38
N TYR A 517 24.56 39.64 7.39
CA TYR A 517 25.40 40.71 6.86
C TYR A 517 25.66 40.48 5.38
N LYS A 518 25.74 41.55 4.57
CA LYS A 518 26.13 41.46 3.15
C LYS A 518 27.50 42.11 2.97
N PHE A 519 28.51 41.33 2.56
CA PHE A 519 29.82 41.87 2.21
C PHE A 519 29.84 42.45 0.80
N ILE A 520 29.05 41.86 -0.09
CA ILE A 520 28.90 42.24 -1.49
C ILE A 520 27.44 42.01 -1.95
N PRO A 521 26.94 42.72 -2.97
CA PRO A 521 25.58 42.57 -3.50
C PRO A 521 25.51 41.48 -4.59
N ARG A 522 26.12 40.30 -4.36
CA ARG A 522 26.21 39.23 -5.37
C ARG A 522 25.97 37.85 -4.79
N ILE A 523 25.39 36.98 -5.60
CA ILE A 523 25.24 35.55 -5.38
C ILE A 523 26.20 34.81 -6.31
N ILE A 524 26.96 33.86 -5.77
CA ILE A 524 28.01 33.14 -6.50
C ILE A 524 27.78 31.65 -6.39
N LEU A 525 27.82 30.96 -7.53
CA LEU A 525 27.83 29.50 -7.61
C LEU A 525 29.21 28.99 -8.04
N GLY A 526 29.62 27.84 -7.51
CA GLY A 526 30.86 27.17 -7.92
C GLY A 526 32.14 27.71 -7.28
N GLY A 527 32.03 28.70 -6.40
CA GLY A 527 33.16 29.30 -5.70
C GLY A 527 32.73 30.30 -4.65
N GLY A 528 33.64 31.18 -4.26
CA GLY A 528 33.34 32.26 -3.33
C GLY A 528 34.37 33.38 -3.43
N THR A 529 34.17 34.43 -2.63
CA THR A 529 34.96 35.66 -2.76
C THR A 529 36.00 35.86 -1.67
N ILE A 530 37.00 36.69 -1.98
CA ILE A 530 37.81 37.44 -1.03
C ILE A 530 37.53 38.93 -1.20
N GLY A 531 37.31 39.64 -0.10
CA GLY A 531 36.97 41.06 -0.10
C GLY A 531 35.78 41.37 0.82
N GLY A 532 35.83 42.53 1.45
CA GLY A 532 34.75 43.10 2.25
C GLY A 532 34.58 44.58 1.90
N ASN A 533 33.48 45.19 2.33
CA ASN A 533 33.16 46.60 2.04
C ASN A 533 32.98 46.90 0.53
N GLY A 534 32.25 46.03 -0.19
CA GLY A 534 31.88 46.28 -1.59
C GLY A 534 32.95 45.94 -2.63
N GLN A 535 34.15 45.51 -2.22
CA GLN A 535 35.15 44.97 -3.13
C GLN A 535 34.96 43.47 -3.36
N TYR A 536 35.09 43.04 -4.61
CA TYR A 536 34.82 41.68 -5.07
C TYR A 536 36.02 41.14 -5.86
N SER A 537 36.59 40.02 -5.40
CA SER A 537 37.54 39.20 -6.14
C SER A 537 37.27 37.73 -5.87
N LEU A 538 37.27 36.90 -6.92
CA LEU A 538 37.10 35.45 -6.79
C LEU A 538 38.28 34.82 -6.02
N ASN A 539 38.00 33.79 -5.22
CA ASN A 539 38.99 33.11 -4.40
C ASN A 539 39.19 31.64 -4.83
N ASN A 540 40.38 31.33 -5.36
CA ASN A 540 40.74 29.97 -5.76
C ASN A 540 40.73 28.97 -4.59
N ALA A 541 40.91 29.42 -3.35
CA ALA A 541 40.82 28.56 -2.16
C ALA A 541 39.39 28.10 -1.85
N LYS A 542 38.38 28.67 -2.52
CA LYS A 542 36.97 28.36 -2.35
C LYS A 542 36.33 27.61 -3.53
N LYS A 543 37.11 27.21 -4.53
CA LYS A 543 36.57 26.55 -5.73
C LYS A 543 35.79 25.28 -5.41
N PHE A 544 34.64 25.12 -6.05
CA PHE A 544 33.83 23.91 -5.98
C PHE A 544 34.06 23.04 -7.21
N THR A 545 34.01 21.73 -7.02
CA THR A 545 34.09 20.75 -8.09
C THR A 545 32.91 19.80 -7.97
N GLY A 546 32.07 19.75 -8.99
CA GLY A 546 30.84 18.98 -8.98
C GLY A 546 29.77 19.58 -9.88
N VAL A 547 28.56 19.06 -9.76
CA VAL A 547 27.40 19.49 -10.55
C VAL A 547 26.32 20.03 -9.61
N LEU A 548 25.73 21.16 -9.95
CA LEU A 548 24.52 21.70 -9.33
C LEU A 548 23.36 21.60 -10.30
N ASP A 549 22.17 21.38 -9.75
CA ASP A 549 20.95 21.26 -10.51
C ASP A 549 19.75 21.75 -9.70
N GLU A 550 18.66 22.13 -10.38
CA GLU A 550 17.37 22.48 -9.77
C GLU A 550 17.47 23.50 -8.62
N LEU A 551 18.04 24.68 -8.91
CA LEU A 551 18.26 25.72 -7.91
C LEU A 551 17.03 26.62 -7.77
N TYR A 552 16.48 26.71 -6.57
CA TYR A 552 15.35 27.57 -6.22
C TYR A 552 15.74 28.60 -5.18
N PHE A 553 15.26 29.83 -5.36
CA PHE A 553 15.31 30.90 -4.36
C PHE A 553 13.90 31.35 -4.02
N TYR A 554 13.59 31.42 -2.72
CA TYR A 554 12.34 31.96 -2.21
C TYR A 554 12.60 33.15 -1.27
N ASP A 555 11.75 34.17 -1.33
CA ASP A 555 11.76 35.35 -0.44
C ASP A 555 11.06 35.10 0.92
N ARG A 556 10.80 33.82 1.23
CA ARG A 556 10.19 33.36 2.46
C ARG A 556 10.81 32.06 2.94
N ALA A 557 10.56 31.71 4.20
CA ALA A 557 10.89 30.39 4.72
C ALA A 557 9.90 29.33 4.19
N LEU A 558 10.43 28.24 3.61
CA LEU A 558 9.62 27.08 3.26
C LEU A 558 9.37 26.19 4.49
N THR A 559 8.18 25.60 4.54
CA THR A 559 7.85 24.54 5.51
C THR A 559 8.51 23.21 5.11
N ASN A 560 8.62 22.27 6.05
CA ASN A 560 9.22 20.95 5.74
C ASN A 560 8.50 20.21 4.59
N ASN A 561 7.17 20.33 4.50
CA ASN A 561 6.39 19.71 3.42
C ASN A 561 6.70 20.33 2.06
N GLU A 562 6.88 21.65 2.02
CA GLU A 562 7.26 22.37 0.81
C GLU A 562 8.69 22.00 0.38
N ILE A 563 9.62 21.84 1.33
CA ILE A 563 10.99 21.36 1.07
C ILE A 563 10.96 19.97 0.43
N LEU A 564 10.16 19.04 0.96
CA LEU A 564 9.99 17.70 0.38
C LEU A 564 9.40 17.77 -1.03
N ALA A 565 8.47 18.70 -1.26
CA ALA A 565 7.87 18.90 -2.57
C ALA A 565 8.88 19.41 -3.61
N VAL A 566 9.68 20.42 -3.24
CA VAL A 566 10.77 20.96 -4.07
C VAL A 566 11.80 19.87 -4.38
N MET A 567 12.23 19.10 -3.37
CA MET A 567 13.18 18.00 -3.55
C MET A 567 12.71 17.00 -4.63
N SER A 568 11.41 16.73 -4.67
CA SER A 568 10.80 15.79 -5.60
C SER A 568 10.42 16.38 -6.96
N ASN A 569 10.73 17.65 -7.23
CA ASN A 569 10.26 18.39 -8.41
C ASN A 569 8.73 18.30 -8.61
N GLY A 570 7.96 18.24 -7.50
CA GLY A 570 6.52 18.03 -7.54
C GLY A 570 6.07 16.65 -8.07
N THR A 571 6.99 15.72 -8.32
CA THR A 571 6.67 14.31 -8.60
C THR A 571 6.56 13.58 -7.27
N GLY A 572 5.33 13.42 -6.79
CA GLY A 572 5.03 12.99 -5.42
C GLY A 572 5.92 11.86 -4.90
N MET A 573 6.50 12.06 -3.72
CA MET A 573 7.16 10.98 -2.99
C MET A 573 6.13 9.95 -2.53
N LEU A 574 6.45 8.67 -2.72
CA LEU A 574 6.07 7.60 -1.79
C LEU A 574 6.75 7.89 -0.45
N ALA A 575 6.18 8.78 0.34
CA ALA A 575 6.46 8.78 1.76
C ALA A 575 5.67 7.61 2.34
N ASN A 576 6.36 6.58 2.83
CA ASN A 576 5.84 5.88 4.00
C ASN A 576 5.75 6.94 5.11
N ALA A 577 4.60 7.61 5.19
CA ALA A 577 4.32 8.65 6.18
C ALA A 577 4.32 8.11 7.61
N ASP A 578 4.52 6.80 7.79
CA ASP A 578 4.57 6.10 9.06
C ASP A 578 5.77 6.45 9.95
N PHE A 579 6.64 7.41 9.59
CA PHE A 579 7.76 7.79 10.47
C PHE A 579 7.98 9.27 10.80
N ILE A 580 7.30 10.27 10.20
CA ILE A 580 7.66 11.69 10.49
C ILE A 580 6.52 12.66 10.85
N THR A 581 5.23 12.43 10.59
CA THR A 581 4.22 13.51 10.80
C THR A 581 3.20 13.33 11.92
N ASN A 582 3.37 12.38 12.85
CA ASN A 582 2.53 12.28 14.05
C ASN A 582 3.32 12.08 15.36
N LYS A 583 4.63 12.35 15.37
CA LYS A 583 5.36 12.29 16.63
C LYS A 583 5.17 13.61 17.36
N LEU A 584 4.33 13.59 18.39
CA LEU A 584 4.29 14.63 19.41
C LEU A 584 5.73 14.87 19.89
N GLN A 585 6.21 16.11 19.77
CA GLN A 585 7.53 16.52 20.28
C GLN A 585 7.41 16.67 21.80
N ALA A 586 7.73 15.60 22.52
CA ALA A 586 7.73 15.57 23.97
C ALA A 586 9.07 15.04 24.48
N THR A 587 9.73 15.75 25.39
CA THR A 587 10.96 15.32 26.08
C THR A 587 10.67 15.07 27.56
N ILE A 588 11.46 14.21 28.20
CA ILE A 588 11.34 13.95 29.64
C ILE A 588 12.62 14.32 30.37
N TYR A 589 12.50 15.01 31.51
CA TYR A 589 13.64 15.42 32.32
C TYR A 589 13.27 15.52 33.82
N PRO A 590 14.22 15.27 34.74
CA PRO A 590 15.51 14.65 34.49
C PRO A 590 15.32 13.19 34.06
N ASN A 591 16.19 12.72 33.17
CA ASN A 591 16.27 11.32 32.79
C ASN A 591 17.74 10.96 32.62
N PRO A 592 18.34 10.17 33.52
CA PRO A 592 17.69 9.34 34.55
C PRO A 592 17.07 10.12 35.73
N THR A 593 16.05 9.55 36.39
CA THR A 593 15.40 10.08 37.60
C THR A 593 15.44 9.07 38.77
N SER A 594 15.19 9.52 40.01
CA SER A 594 14.97 8.65 41.17
C SER A 594 13.54 8.75 41.71
N ASP A 595 12.98 9.96 41.78
CA ASP A 595 11.65 10.18 42.37
C ASP A 595 10.63 10.71 41.37
N ASN A 596 10.95 11.79 40.63
CA ASN A 596 10.01 12.46 39.72
C ASN A 596 10.66 12.80 38.37
N PHE A 597 9.88 12.78 37.29
CA PHE A 597 10.26 13.41 36.02
C PHE A 597 9.12 14.29 35.49
N SER A 598 9.50 15.27 34.68
CA SER A 598 8.61 16.22 34.03
C SER A 598 8.64 16.01 32.51
N ILE A 599 7.54 16.35 31.84
CA ILE A 599 7.38 16.29 30.38
C ILE A 599 7.41 17.71 29.80
N GLU A 600 8.36 18.00 28.92
CA GLU A 600 8.33 19.19 28.05
C GLU A 600 7.54 18.87 26.79
N MET A 601 6.50 19.63 26.50
CA MET A 601 5.72 19.55 25.26
C MET A 601 4.91 20.83 25.06
N GLU A 602 4.69 21.19 23.80
CA GLU A 602 3.93 22.40 23.40
C GLU A 602 2.46 22.31 23.80
N ASN A 603 1.81 21.16 23.55
CA ASN A 603 0.39 20.96 23.81
C ASN A 603 0.11 20.56 25.26
N GLU A 604 -1.18 20.60 25.65
CA GLU A 604 -1.63 20.04 26.93
C GLU A 604 -1.55 18.51 26.91
N VAL A 605 -1.19 17.93 28.05
CA VAL A 605 -1.08 16.48 28.18
C VAL A 605 -2.48 15.88 28.41
N GLN A 606 -2.89 14.96 27.55
CA GLN A 606 -4.14 14.22 27.69
C GLN A 606 -3.92 12.95 28.52
N SER A 607 -2.85 12.20 28.24
CA SER A 607 -2.49 11.02 29.03
C SER A 607 -1.00 10.68 28.96
N VAL A 608 -0.50 10.09 30.04
CA VAL A 608 0.84 9.53 30.16
C VAL A 608 0.68 8.10 30.66
N GLU A 609 1.30 7.15 29.98
CA GLU A 609 1.26 5.74 30.33
C GLU A 609 2.69 5.20 30.41
N ILE A 610 3.07 4.63 31.54
CA ILE A 610 4.40 4.03 31.75
C ILE A 610 4.27 2.52 31.65
N TYR A 611 5.16 1.90 30.87
CA TYR A 611 5.23 0.47 30.62
C TYR A 611 6.59 -0.09 31.05
N SER A 612 6.59 -1.30 31.61
CA SER A 612 7.81 -2.09 31.79
C SER A 612 8.39 -2.53 30.44
N ILE A 613 9.63 -3.00 30.41
CA ILE A 613 10.25 -3.55 29.19
C ILE A 613 9.52 -4.79 28.65
N GLN A 614 8.72 -5.48 29.47
CA GLN A 614 7.86 -6.60 29.06
C GLN A 614 6.50 -6.14 28.50
N GLY A 615 6.27 -4.83 28.36
CA GLY A 615 5.04 -4.26 27.83
C GLY A 615 3.87 -4.21 28.81
N GLN A 616 4.10 -4.47 30.11
CA GLN A 616 3.07 -4.31 31.14
C GLN A 616 2.95 -2.84 31.53
N LYS A 617 1.72 -2.31 31.53
CA LYS A 617 1.44 -0.95 32.01
C LYS A 617 1.59 -0.91 33.53
N VAL A 618 2.47 -0.05 34.03
CA VAL A 618 2.82 0.06 35.46
C VAL A 618 2.31 1.34 36.11
N LEU A 619 2.08 2.42 35.34
CA LEU A 619 1.58 3.69 35.85
C LEU A 619 0.80 4.46 34.77
N THR A 620 -0.18 5.25 35.19
CA THR A 620 -0.88 6.22 34.33
C THR A 620 -0.96 7.58 35.02
N SER A 621 -0.83 8.66 34.26
CA SER A 621 -0.99 10.04 34.73
C SER A 621 -1.67 10.89 33.64
N ASN A 622 -2.22 12.03 34.03
CA ASN A 622 -2.69 13.10 33.16
C ASN A 622 -1.99 14.44 33.50
N SER A 623 -0.86 14.38 34.20
CA SER A 623 -0.03 15.51 34.61
C SER A 623 1.30 15.48 33.85
N LYS A 624 1.89 16.68 33.62
CA LYS A 624 3.24 16.81 33.06
C LYS A 624 4.33 16.46 34.07
N ASP A 625 4.02 16.52 35.37
CA ASP A 625 4.91 16.06 36.46
C ASP A 625 4.44 14.70 36.98
N ILE A 626 5.33 13.71 36.95
CA ILE A 626 5.04 12.32 37.31
C ILE A 626 5.99 11.84 38.40
N ASN A 627 5.41 11.37 39.51
CA ASN A 627 6.14 10.66 40.56
C ASN A 627 6.23 9.16 40.21
N VAL A 628 7.45 8.63 40.31
CA VAL A 628 7.81 7.24 40.02
C VAL A 628 8.56 6.58 41.17
N SER A 629 8.58 7.17 42.38
CA SER A 629 9.33 6.65 43.54
C SER A 629 8.85 5.26 44.00
N ASN A 630 7.64 4.86 43.61
CA ASN A 630 7.06 3.54 43.91
C ASN A 630 7.41 2.47 42.85
N LEU A 631 8.11 2.82 41.77
CA LEU A 631 8.54 1.88 40.75
C LEU A 631 9.95 1.37 41.03
N SER A 632 10.19 0.08 40.78
CA SER A 632 11.52 -0.50 40.92
C SER A 632 12.53 0.16 39.98
N LYS A 633 13.78 0.27 40.42
CA LYS A 633 14.90 0.74 39.58
C LYS A 633 14.99 -0.06 38.29
N GLY A 634 15.15 0.62 37.16
CA GLY A 634 15.14 -0.03 35.85
C GLY A 634 14.77 0.87 34.69
N MET A 635 14.61 0.25 33.52
CA MET A 635 14.21 0.93 32.28
C MET A 635 12.71 0.78 32.05
N TYR A 636 12.07 1.85 31.59
CA TYR A 636 10.65 1.91 31.29
C TYR A 636 10.42 2.65 29.97
N MET A 637 9.26 2.42 29.36
CA MET A 637 8.77 3.22 28.23
C MET A 637 7.60 4.08 28.66
N VAL A 638 7.65 5.37 28.32
CA VAL A 638 6.62 6.36 28.63
C VAL A 638 5.93 6.72 27.32
N ARG A 639 4.64 6.40 27.19
CA ARG A 639 3.79 6.83 26.09
C ARG A 639 3.03 8.09 26.53
N ILE A 640 3.18 9.16 25.78
CA ILE A 640 2.60 10.49 26.05
C ILE A 640 1.61 10.78 24.93
N GLU A 641 0.42 11.24 25.27
CA GLU A 641 -0.62 11.63 24.33
C GLU A 641 -1.06 13.06 24.65
N ASP A 642 -1.10 13.93 23.65
CA ASP A 642 -1.56 15.31 23.80
C ASP A 642 -3.08 15.45 23.61
N SER A 643 -3.59 16.66 23.87
CA SER A 643 -5.01 17.01 23.67
C SER A 643 -5.53 16.85 22.22
N ASN A 644 -4.64 16.65 21.24
CA ASN A 644 -4.97 16.43 19.83
C ASN A 644 -4.89 14.94 19.45
N ASN A 645 -4.68 14.04 20.42
CA ASN A 645 -4.43 12.61 20.26
C ASN A 645 -3.12 12.27 19.50
N ALA A 646 -2.18 13.21 19.38
CA ALA A 646 -0.83 12.93 18.90
C ALA A 646 -0.02 12.23 19.99
N VAL A 647 0.84 11.27 19.60
CA VAL A 647 1.51 10.38 20.55
C VAL A 647 3.04 10.51 20.44
N SER A 648 3.71 10.49 21.59
CA SER A 648 5.17 10.38 21.71
C SER A 648 5.53 9.20 22.61
N THR A 649 6.67 8.57 22.35
CA THR A 649 7.23 7.53 23.24
C THR A 649 8.64 7.91 23.65
N GLN A 650 8.89 7.92 24.96
CA GLN A 650 10.15 8.28 25.58
C GLN A 650 10.68 7.14 26.46
N LYS A 651 11.99 6.90 26.44
CA LYS A 651 12.64 5.94 27.33
C LYS A 651 12.91 6.60 28.67
N LEU A 652 12.45 6.03 29.77
CA LEU A 652 12.72 6.50 31.14
C LEU A 652 13.67 5.54 31.85
N ILE A 653 14.65 6.08 32.59
CA ILE A 653 15.57 5.33 33.44
C ILE A 653 15.34 5.77 34.90
N ILE A 654 14.94 4.82 35.75
CA ILE A 654 14.79 5.03 37.20
C ILE A 654 16.02 4.46 37.92
N LYS A 655 16.72 5.29 38.70
CA LYS A 655 18.00 4.99 39.36
C LYS A 655 17.90 4.80 40.86
#